data_AF-A0A7X1U2A3-F1
#
_entry.id   AF-A0A7X1U2A3-F1
#
_cell.length_a   1.000
_cell.length_b   1.000
_cell.length_c   1.000
_cell.angle_alpha   90.00
_cell.angle_beta   90.00
_cell.angle_gamma   90.00
#
_symmetry.space_group_name_H-M   'P 1'
#
loop_
_entity.id
_entity.type
_entity.pdbx_description
1 polymer ?
#
loop_
_entity_poly.entity_id
_entity_poly.type
_entity_poly.pdbx_seq_one_letter_code
_entity_poly.pdbx_strand_id
1 'polypeptide(L)'
;MFSSLAFPVTIFRRAWMRPRFRAVFLSTIVLLAASMEPRAASADDPTDRVLQLLEDEATGGTVGFYLKEVNGAVLAAHNENFVFEPASTIKALIHFHAMKQVEDGAIINGQSVTLSTQIPWFTDQTNGCTDTGPSDPSDTDTLEVGLTAMMQPSDNRWTQAMRDFFGDANIDATRATLGMNDTSLNHSLGCPEAVTNPNELTLVDAGKLYEGVANGFLAPPTRGDAYALMVSDGGRIEAIIDQEASSLGLPLSALGDFKAARESAIKAGGYPAPVIHRSDAGWAQLAFRDANCLPEDRQFVFGVFIHGATALAEDDIRGIGTELLREQIHAALESMIGCATSVELTPSNATNTVGEDHVVTATVLDDFGNPVSGVTVNFSVAGGPSSVDGEPSAPSPANGIGMTDTSGEATFTYTNTQASADTISATVSVQPMVASPLEDTAAKTWLPLQASINDVTVTEGNSGTTPAEFTVSLLEPSTVPVLIDFVTADDTAEQPDDYAHGEGQIQFDPDETAQNLTVLVKGDTLDESDEQFFVKLSNVPGAIDVAFTDDTGTGTIIDDDRNGIFSCRASVLHLLSNEPVIANDPDVPCEDDHKALAAVNLSAGLLSIKANALDALTDQTPNQLESALPAAGDEGRAEATVASVTISTVGLQIEIDVIHSRALAECESDAVGLSPHLSGSSSIAGLSINGVPIEVGADPISIPLIIGTLNLNDTVTTDNSVTQRAVFLDTLLTDVIIAEAQANFEGTSVHPSGNPCEV
;
A
#
# COMPACT_ATOMS: atom_id res chain seq x y z
N MET A 1 13.70 5.95 -50.17
CA MET A 1 13.89 7.42 -50.21
C MET A 1 15.30 7.73 -49.75
N PHE A 2 16.18 8.34 -50.57
CA PHE A 2 17.30 9.23 -50.19
C PHE A 2 18.17 9.48 -51.42
N SER A 3 17.74 10.44 -52.24
CA SER A 3 18.56 11.03 -53.29
C SER A 3 18.42 12.55 -53.16
N SER A 4 19.23 13.16 -52.29
CA SER A 4 19.72 14.55 -52.37
C SER A 4 20.18 15.08 -51.00
N LEU A 5 21.43 14.81 -50.62
CA LEU A 5 22.13 15.65 -49.63
C LEU A 5 23.58 15.82 -50.09
N ALA A 6 23.84 16.93 -50.77
CA ALA A 6 25.19 17.35 -51.13
C ALA A 6 25.87 17.96 -49.91
N PHE A 7 26.76 17.20 -49.25
CA PHE A 7 27.66 17.73 -48.23
C PHE A 7 28.86 18.44 -48.88
N PRO A 8 29.29 19.63 -48.40
CA PRO A 8 30.42 20.35 -48.97
C PRO A 8 31.76 19.69 -48.57
N VAL A 9 32.47 19.18 -49.58
CA VAL A 9 33.80 18.52 -49.54
C VAL A 9 34.87 19.30 -48.75
N THR A 10 34.66 20.59 -48.51
CA THR A 10 35.61 21.51 -47.85
C THR A 10 35.71 21.32 -46.33
N ILE A 11 34.64 20.87 -45.65
CA ILE A 11 34.66 20.63 -44.19
C ILE A 11 35.36 19.31 -43.87
N PHE A 12 35.15 18.28 -44.71
CA PHE A 12 35.75 16.95 -44.55
C PHE A 12 37.29 17.00 -44.61
N ARG A 13 37.86 17.81 -45.52
CA ARG A 13 39.32 17.98 -45.65
C ARG A 13 39.99 18.64 -44.43
N ARG A 14 39.28 19.48 -43.66
CA ARG A 14 39.84 20.11 -42.45
C ARG A 14 39.76 19.20 -41.22
N ALA A 15 38.75 18.33 -41.12
CA ALA A 15 38.63 17.36 -40.04
C ALA A 15 39.66 16.22 -40.17
N TRP A 16 39.97 15.78 -41.40
CA TRP A 16 40.88 14.66 -41.66
C TRP A 16 42.36 14.90 -41.30
N MET A 17 42.76 16.16 -41.08
CA MET A 17 44.12 16.53 -40.65
C MET A 17 44.32 16.50 -39.12
N ARG A 18 43.27 16.24 -38.32
CA ARG A 18 43.38 16.13 -36.86
C ARG A 18 43.71 14.69 -36.44
N PRO A 19 44.79 14.43 -35.67
CA PRO A 19 45.22 13.07 -35.30
C PRO A 19 44.14 12.26 -34.57
N ARG A 20 43.37 12.92 -33.68
CA ARG A 20 42.27 12.29 -32.93
C ARG A 20 41.06 11.91 -33.80
N PHE A 21 40.76 12.69 -34.85
CA PHE A 21 39.65 12.39 -35.76
C PHE A 21 40.00 11.24 -36.72
N ARG A 22 41.27 11.17 -37.15
CA ARG A 22 41.81 10.03 -37.91
C ARG A 22 41.81 8.73 -37.10
N ALA A 23 42.16 8.77 -35.81
CA ALA A 23 42.16 7.59 -34.96
C ALA A 23 40.74 7.04 -34.75
N VAL A 24 39.76 7.90 -34.47
CA VAL A 24 38.35 7.48 -34.31
C VAL A 24 37.77 6.97 -35.63
N PHE A 25 37.98 7.68 -36.74
CA PHE A 25 37.44 7.28 -38.05
C PHE A 25 38.10 6.01 -38.63
N LEU A 26 39.40 5.79 -38.40
CA LEU A 26 40.04 4.51 -38.74
C LEU A 26 39.65 3.39 -37.78
N SER A 27 39.43 3.65 -36.49
CA SER A 27 38.95 2.61 -35.55
C SER A 27 37.51 2.18 -35.83
N THR A 28 36.62 3.09 -36.27
CA THR A 28 35.25 2.75 -36.68
C THR A 28 35.23 1.98 -38.01
N ILE A 29 36.11 2.32 -38.96
CA ILE A 29 36.25 1.56 -40.22
C ILE A 29 36.95 0.21 -39.99
N VAL A 30 37.90 0.11 -39.06
CA VAL A 30 38.54 -1.17 -38.72
C VAL A 30 37.60 -2.07 -37.91
N LEU A 31 36.70 -1.53 -37.07
CA LEU A 31 35.61 -2.32 -36.49
C LEU A 31 34.55 -2.73 -37.53
N LEU A 32 34.18 -1.85 -38.48
CA LEU A 32 33.28 -2.21 -39.60
C LEU A 32 33.93 -3.17 -40.61
N ALA A 33 35.25 -3.15 -40.77
CA ALA A 33 35.97 -4.04 -41.68
C ALA A 33 36.39 -5.37 -41.01
N ALA A 34 36.50 -5.40 -39.68
CA ALA A 34 36.72 -6.65 -38.93
C ALA A 34 35.46 -7.52 -38.81
N SER A 35 34.28 -7.00 -39.18
CA SER A 35 33.08 -7.82 -39.45
C SER A 35 32.93 -8.20 -40.93
N MET A 36 33.93 -7.89 -41.76
CA MET A 36 33.97 -8.18 -43.19
C MET A 36 35.27 -8.91 -43.53
N GLU A 37 35.53 -10.04 -42.86
CA GLU A 37 36.31 -11.08 -43.51
C GLU A 37 35.51 -11.56 -44.74
N PRO A 38 36.14 -11.84 -45.89
CA PRO A 38 35.44 -12.52 -46.96
C PRO A 38 35.10 -13.91 -46.43
N ARG A 39 33.84 -14.08 -46.02
CA ARG A 39 33.22 -15.36 -45.75
C ARG A 39 33.62 -16.24 -46.94
N ALA A 40 34.35 -17.31 -46.67
CA ALA A 40 34.66 -18.32 -47.68
C ALA A 40 33.34 -18.67 -48.38
N ALA A 41 33.35 -18.93 -49.69
CA ALA A 41 32.15 -19.39 -50.40
C ALA A 41 31.61 -20.65 -49.69
N SER A 42 30.65 -20.45 -48.80
CA SER A 42 30.03 -21.43 -47.92
C SER A 42 28.54 -21.22 -48.06
N ALA A 43 27.80 -22.27 -48.42
CA ALA A 43 26.45 -22.68 -47.98
C ALA A 43 25.41 -21.65 -47.43
N ASP A 44 25.55 -20.35 -47.69
CA ASP A 44 24.82 -19.26 -47.03
C ASP A 44 23.97 -18.44 -48.01
N ASP A 45 23.89 -18.84 -49.27
CA ASP A 45 22.81 -18.41 -50.17
C ASP A 45 21.62 -19.37 -49.96
N PRO A 46 20.42 -18.89 -49.61
CA PRO A 46 19.22 -19.73 -49.50
C PRO A 46 18.97 -20.55 -50.77
N THR A 47 19.38 -20.02 -51.93
CA THR A 47 19.32 -20.71 -53.23
C THR A 47 20.22 -21.94 -53.24
N ASP A 48 21.46 -21.83 -52.76
CA ASP A 48 22.43 -22.93 -52.74
C ASP A 48 22.04 -24.00 -51.71
N ARG A 49 21.51 -23.60 -50.55
CA ARG A 49 21.03 -24.53 -49.51
C ARG A 49 19.89 -25.40 -50.01
N VAL A 50 18.84 -24.77 -50.56
CA VAL A 50 17.66 -25.50 -51.03
C VAL A 50 18.00 -26.33 -52.27
N LEU A 51 18.86 -25.81 -53.17
CA LEU A 51 19.35 -26.58 -54.31
C LEU A 51 20.07 -27.85 -53.85
N GLN A 52 20.96 -27.73 -52.87
CA GLN A 52 21.66 -28.88 -52.32
C GLN A 52 20.71 -29.91 -51.70
N LEU A 53 19.72 -29.48 -50.92
CA LEU A 53 18.70 -30.38 -50.36
C LEU A 53 17.93 -31.13 -51.45
N LEU A 54 17.57 -30.45 -52.54
CA LEU A 54 16.87 -31.07 -53.67
C LEU A 54 17.76 -32.03 -54.47
N GLU A 55 19.03 -31.70 -54.69
CA GLU A 55 19.99 -32.56 -55.38
C GLU A 55 20.34 -33.82 -54.57
N ASP A 56 20.44 -33.68 -53.24
CA ASP A 56 20.64 -34.80 -52.32
C ASP A 56 19.40 -35.72 -52.29
N GLU A 57 18.20 -35.15 -52.43
CA GLU A 57 16.94 -35.90 -52.46
C GLU A 57 16.74 -36.63 -53.80
N ALA A 58 17.06 -36.01 -54.94
CA ALA A 58 16.69 -36.51 -56.26
C ALA A 58 17.87 -37.00 -57.10
N THR A 59 17.96 -38.32 -57.32
CA THR A 59 18.98 -38.87 -58.22
C THR A 59 18.53 -38.84 -59.69
N GLY A 60 19.25 -38.07 -60.52
CA GLY A 60 19.18 -38.12 -61.98
C GLY A 60 17.99 -37.43 -62.64
N GLY A 61 17.22 -36.63 -61.89
CA GLY A 61 16.11 -35.81 -62.40
C GLY A 61 16.44 -34.31 -62.47
N THR A 62 15.52 -33.51 -63.01
CA THR A 62 15.59 -32.04 -62.98
C THR A 62 14.88 -31.52 -61.74
N VAL A 63 15.56 -30.70 -60.94
CA VAL A 63 14.97 -30.04 -59.77
C VAL A 63 14.76 -28.56 -60.04
N GLY A 64 13.79 -27.95 -59.37
CA GLY A 64 13.60 -26.50 -59.40
C GLY A 64 12.83 -26.00 -58.20
N PHE A 65 12.99 -24.72 -57.92
CA PHE A 65 12.23 -24.04 -56.88
C PHE A 65 11.99 -22.58 -57.22
N TYR A 66 11.03 -22.00 -56.51
CA TYR A 66 10.66 -20.60 -56.65
C TYR A 66 10.13 -20.09 -55.32
N LEU A 67 10.58 -18.91 -54.91
CA LEU A 67 10.09 -18.16 -53.78
C LEU A 67 9.94 -16.70 -54.21
N LYS A 68 8.75 -16.16 -54.03
CA LYS A 68 8.45 -14.77 -54.35
C LYS A 68 7.59 -14.16 -53.25
N GLU A 69 7.93 -12.93 -52.88
CA GLU A 69 7.04 -12.10 -52.08
C GLU A 69 5.87 -11.62 -52.96
N VAL A 70 4.65 -11.73 -52.44
CA VAL A 70 3.44 -11.25 -53.10
C VAL A 70 3.56 -9.75 -53.33
N ASN A 71 3.36 -9.28 -54.58
CA ASN A 71 3.63 -7.92 -55.04
C ASN A 71 5.09 -7.44 -54.93
N GLY A 72 5.99 -8.30 -54.46
CA GLY A 72 7.40 -8.00 -54.25
C GLY A 72 8.33 -8.68 -55.24
N ALA A 73 9.59 -8.80 -54.83
CA ALA A 73 10.65 -9.41 -55.61
C ALA A 73 10.59 -10.95 -55.56
N VAL A 74 11.16 -11.58 -56.60
CA VAL A 74 11.57 -12.98 -56.52
C VAL A 74 12.77 -13.04 -55.58
N LEU A 75 12.67 -13.85 -54.52
CA LEU A 75 13.66 -13.95 -53.45
C LEU A 75 14.63 -15.10 -53.69
N ALA A 76 14.15 -16.21 -54.25
CA ALA A 76 14.96 -17.36 -54.63
C ALA A 76 14.33 -18.08 -55.82
N ALA A 77 15.12 -18.54 -56.79
CA ALA A 77 14.62 -19.28 -57.94
C ALA A 77 15.71 -20.16 -58.57
N HIS A 78 15.31 -21.35 -59.01
CA HIS A 78 16.14 -22.25 -59.80
C HIS A 78 15.28 -23.06 -60.75
N ASN A 79 15.62 -23.10 -62.04
CA ASN A 79 14.83 -23.74 -63.09
C ASN A 79 13.34 -23.33 -63.06
N GLU A 80 13.05 -22.10 -62.66
CA GLU A 80 11.69 -21.62 -62.40
C GLU A 80 10.80 -21.57 -63.65
N ASN A 81 11.43 -21.46 -64.82
CA ASN A 81 10.79 -21.49 -66.14
C ASN A 81 10.82 -22.88 -66.80
N PHE A 82 11.42 -23.89 -66.16
CA PHE A 82 11.36 -25.26 -66.68
C PHE A 82 9.91 -25.76 -66.62
N VAL A 83 9.48 -26.48 -67.67
CA VAL A 83 8.13 -27.03 -67.75
C VAL A 83 8.13 -28.39 -67.06
N PHE A 84 7.55 -28.45 -65.87
CA PHE A 84 7.46 -29.68 -65.08
C PHE A 84 6.12 -30.38 -65.34
N GLU A 85 6.11 -31.70 -65.13
CA GLU A 85 4.92 -32.48 -64.79
C GLU A 85 4.55 -32.24 -63.31
N PRO A 86 3.47 -31.52 -63.01
CA PRO A 86 3.11 -31.10 -61.65
C PRO A 86 2.35 -32.14 -60.84
N ALA A 87 1.96 -33.28 -61.42
CA ALA A 87 1.09 -34.24 -60.78
C ALA A 87 -0.12 -33.54 -60.10
N SER A 88 -0.42 -33.88 -58.85
CA SER A 88 -1.56 -33.30 -58.13
C SER A 88 -1.42 -31.83 -57.72
N THR A 89 -0.27 -31.17 -57.89
CA THR A 89 -0.13 -29.74 -57.55
C THR A 89 -1.02 -28.86 -58.46
N ILE A 90 -1.23 -29.26 -59.72
CA ILE A 90 -2.11 -28.52 -60.65
C ILE A 90 -3.59 -28.51 -60.23
N LYS A 91 -3.99 -29.36 -59.27
CA LYS A 91 -5.35 -29.34 -58.69
C LYS A 91 -5.70 -28.00 -58.05
N ALA A 92 -4.69 -27.25 -57.59
CA ALA A 92 -4.89 -25.89 -57.09
C ALA A 92 -5.56 -24.97 -58.13
N LEU A 93 -5.27 -25.13 -59.42
CA LEU A 93 -5.92 -24.36 -60.48
C LEU A 93 -7.43 -24.67 -60.55
N ILE A 94 -7.79 -25.95 -60.46
CA ILE A 94 -9.18 -26.41 -60.48
C ILE A 94 -9.90 -25.91 -59.22
N HIS A 95 -9.24 -25.98 -58.07
CA HIS A 95 -9.74 -25.49 -56.79
C HIS A 95 -10.04 -24.00 -56.81
N PHE A 96 -9.07 -23.17 -57.19
CA PHE A 96 -9.28 -21.72 -57.21
C PHE A 96 -10.26 -21.29 -58.30
N HIS A 97 -10.34 -22.02 -59.43
CA HIS A 97 -11.42 -21.82 -60.39
C HIS A 97 -12.79 -22.07 -59.75
N ALA A 98 -12.97 -23.19 -59.05
CA ALA A 98 -14.23 -23.52 -58.39
C ALA A 98 -14.63 -22.46 -57.35
N MET A 99 -13.69 -22.05 -56.50
CA MET A 99 -13.92 -21.00 -55.51
C MET A 99 -14.23 -19.64 -56.16
N LYS A 100 -13.65 -19.36 -57.33
CA LYS A 100 -14.00 -18.15 -58.10
C LYS A 100 -15.43 -18.19 -58.63
N GLN A 101 -15.89 -19.35 -59.09
CA GLN A 101 -17.29 -19.52 -59.50
C GLN A 101 -18.26 -19.33 -58.31
N VAL A 102 -17.87 -19.74 -57.10
CA VAL A 102 -18.65 -19.47 -55.88
C VAL A 102 -18.72 -17.97 -55.59
N GLU A 103 -17.57 -17.28 -55.63
CA GLU A 103 -17.49 -15.83 -55.39
C GLU A 103 -18.32 -15.01 -56.38
N ASP A 104 -18.25 -15.38 -57.66
CA ASP A 104 -18.99 -14.70 -58.73
C ASP A 104 -20.49 -15.01 -58.71
N GLY A 105 -20.94 -15.91 -57.81
CA GLY A 105 -22.32 -16.35 -57.68
C GLY A 105 -22.80 -17.25 -58.82
N ALA A 106 -21.87 -17.77 -59.63
CA ALA A 106 -22.17 -18.68 -60.73
C ALA A 106 -22.58 -20.08 -60.20
N ILE A 107 -22.10 -20.45 -59.01
CA ILE A 107 -22.49 -21.63 -58.26
C ILE A 107 -22.67 -21.27 -56.77
N ILE A 108 -23.45 -22.05 -56.03
CA ILE A 108 -23.65 -21.82 -54.59
C ILE A 108 -22.71 -22.71 -53.75
N ASN A 109 -22.21 -22.17 -52.64
CA ASN A 109 -21.49 -22.98 -51.65
C ASN A 109 -22.47 -24.04 -51.08
N GLY A 110 -22.16 -25.32 -51.25
CA GLY A 110 -23.08 -26.43 -50.96
C GLY A 110 -23.83 -27.00 -52.17
N GLN A 111 -23.57 -26.51 -53.40
CA GLN A 111 -24.10 -27.13 -54.62
C GLN A 111 -23.65 -28.59 -54.71
N SER A 112 -24.59 -29.47 -55.03
CA SER A 112 -24.30 -30.89 -55.24
C SER A 112 -23.44 -31.09 -56.49
N VAL A 113 -22.29 -31.74 -56.31
CA VAL A 113 -21.43 -32.22 -57.39
C VAL A 113 -21.48 -33.74 -57.35
N THR A 114 -21.84 -34.34 -58.49
CA THR A 114 -21.88 -35.80 -58.61
C THR A 114 -20.50 -36.31 -58.95
N LEU A 115 -20.01 -37.29 -58.20
CA LEU A 115 -18.75 -37.97 -58.51
C LEU A 115 -18.82 -38.54 -59.93
N SER A 116 -17.78 -38.33 -60.74
CA SER A 116 -17.73 -38.87 -62.10
C SER A 116 -17.71 -40.40 -62.06
N THR A 117 -18.80 -41.03 -62.53
CA THR A 117 -19.08 -42.48 -62.40
C THR A 117 -18.73 -43.29 -63.65
N GLN A 118 -18.12 -42.68 -64.68
CA GLN A 118 -17.61 -43.38 -65.86
C GLN A 118 -16.22 -42.88 -66.26
N ILE A 119 -15.22 -43.26 -65.49
CA ILE A 119 -13.83 -43.15 -65.92
C ILE A 119 -13.32 -44.59 -66.06
N PRO A 120 -13.00 -45.09 -67.27
CA PRO A 120 -12.66 -46.50 -67.52
C PRO A 120 -11.40 -47.05 -66.83
N TRP A 121 -10.86 -46.35 -65.83
CA TRP A 121 -9.48 -46.52 -65.42
C TRP A 121 -9.22 -46.61 -63.90
N PHE A 122 -10.08 -46.19 -62.96
CA PHE A 122 -9.70 -46.13 -61.53
C PHE A 122 -10.22 -47.29 -60.66
N THR A 123 -9.38 -47.87 -59.77
CA THR A 123 -9.68 -49.13 -59.00
C THR A 123 -9.55 -49.15 -57.50
N ASP A 124 -9.10 -48.08 -56.87
CA ASP A 124 -9.22 -47.99 -55.42
C ASP A 124 -9.81 -46.65 -55.04
N GLN A 125 -10.29 -46.60 -53.81
CA GLN A 125 -11.03 -45.46 -53.31
C GLN A 125 -10.19 -44.17 -53.22
N THR A 126 -8.90 -44.14 -53.64
CA THR A 126 -8.15 -42.87 -53.61
C THR A 126 -7.14 -42.56 -54.73
N ASN A 127 -6.41 -43.47 -55.41
CA ASN A 127 -5.18 -42.99 -56.10
C ASN A 127 -4.54 -43.72 -57.32
N GLY A 128 -5.20 -44.61 -58.09
CA GLY A 128 -4.56 -45.20 -59.30
C GLY A 128 -5.46 -45.61 -60.46
N CYS A 129 -4.95 -45.50 -61.71
CA CYS A 129 -5.63 -45.82 -62.97
C CYS A 129 -5.43 -47.29 -63.50
N THR A 130 -5.80 -48.37 -62.79
CA THR A 130 -5.83 -49.74 -63.39
C THR A 130 -7.04 -50.63 -63.03
N ASP A 131 -8.06 -50.80 -63.90
CA ASP A 131 -9.31 -51.60 -63.69
C ASP A 131 -9.25 -53.15 -63.80
N THR A 132 -10.13 -53.86 -63.06
CA THR A 132 -11.11 -54.87 -63.62
C THR A 132 -12.29 -55.25 -62.66
N GLY A 133 -13.16 -54.35 -62.21
CA GLY A 133 -14.33 -54.71 -61.37
C GLY A 133 -15.58 -53.82 -61.53
N PRO A 134 -16.82 -54.37 -61.44
CA PRO A 134 -18.04 -53.62 -61.72
C PRO A 134 -18.34 -52.52 -60.69
N SER A 135 -18.75 -51.37 -61.22
CA SER A 135 -19.10 -50.09 -60.59
C SER A 135 -20.16 -50.16 -59.47
N ASP A 136 -19.92 -49.48 -58.35
CA ASP A 136 -20.98 -49.05 -57.42
C ASP A 136 -21.37 -47.59 -57.73
N PRO A 137 -22.62 -47.31 -58.16
CA PRO A 137 -23.09 -45.97 -58.51
C PRO A 137 -23.64 -45.17 -57.31
N SER A 138 -23.47 -43.84 -57.36
CA SER A 138 -24.33 -42.79 -56.75
C SER A 138 -23.81 -41.89 -55.62
N ASP A 139 -22.51 -41.62 -55.47
CA ASP A 139 -22.07 -40.60 -54.52
C ASP A 139 -22.21 -39.18 -55.11
N THR A 140 -23.22 -38.46 -54.63
CA THR A 140 -23.36 -37.01 -54.81
C THR A 140 -23.11 -36.36 -53.47
N ASP A 141 -22.19 -35.40 -53.43
CA ASP A 141 -21.88 -34.65 -52.22
C ASP A 141 -21.77 -33.16 -52.55
N THR A 142 -21.52 -32.32 -51.55
CA THR A 142 -21.36 -30.89 -51.75
C THR A 142 -20.04 -30.58 -52.44
N LEU A 143 -20.00 -29.45 -53.16
CA LEU A 143 -18.78 -28.89 -53.72
C LEU A 143 -17.66 -28.80 -52.67
N GLU A 144 -17.97 -28.40 -51.45
CA GLU A 144 -17.03 -28.29 -50.34
C GLU A 144 -16.38 -29.64 -49.97
N VAL A 145 -17.18 -30.71 -49.87
CA VAL A 145 -16.66 -32.06 -49.59
C VAL A 145 -15.77 -32.54 -50.73
N GLY A 146 -16.19 -32.31 -51.98
CA GLY A 146 -15.39 -32.69 -53.15
C GLY A 146 -14.07 -31.92 -53.25
N LEU A 147 -14.08 -30.61 -52.99
CA LEU A 147 -12.87 -29.77 -52.97
C LEU A 147 -11.94 -30.15 -51.80
N THR A 148 -12.49 -30.44 -50.62
CA THR A 148 -11.72 -30.94 -49.47
C THR A 148 -11.02 -32.26 -49.82
N ALA A 149 -11.74 -33.22 -50.40
CA ALA A 149 -11.17 -34.49 -50.83
C ALA A 149 -10.10 -34.31 -51.92
N MET A 150 -10.31 -33.36 -52.85
CA MET A 150 -9.35 -33.04 -53.90
C MET A 150 -8.06 -32.40 -53.36
N MET A 151 -8.16 -31.54 -52.35
CA MET A 151 -7.04 -30.72 -51.89
C MET A 151 -6.28 -31.35 -50.71
N GLN A 152 -6.97 -32.06 -49.80
CA GLN A 152 -6.35 -32.66 -48.61
C GLN A 152 -5.78 -34.07 -48.87
N PRO A 153 -6.58 -35.15 -49.06
CA PRO A 153 -6.06 -36.48 -49.39
C PRO A 153 -5.69 -36.63 -50.87
N SER A 154 -5.86 -35.57 -51.68
CA SER A 154 -5.47 -35.55 -53.09
C SER A 154 -6.25 -36.52 -53.99
N ASP A 155 -7.55 -36.71 -53.76
CA ASP A 155 -8.41 -37.66 -54.48
C ASP A 155 -8.52 -37.32 -55.99
N ASN A 156 -8.13 -38.27 -56.85
CA ASN A 156 -8.17 -38.10 -58.31
C ASN A 156 -9.58 -38.22 -58.92
N ARG A 157 -10.50 -38.96 -58.29
CA ARG A 157 -11.89 -39.11 -58.76
C ARG A 157 -12.68 -37.82 -58.59
N TRP A 158 -12.56 -37.19 -57.42
CA TRP A 158 -13.15 -35.86 -57.19
C TRP A 158 -12.52 -34.80 -58.08
N THR A 159 -11.23 -34.92 -58.38
CA THR A 159 -10.57 -34.03 -59.34
C THR A 159 -11.20 -34.14 -60.74
N GLN A 160 -11.42 -35.36 -61.23
CA GLN A 160 -12.07 -35.55 -62.53
C GLN A 160 -13.53 -35.10 -62.49
N ALA A 161 -14.26 -35.34 -61.39
CA ALA A 161 -15.61 -34.83 -61.21
C ALA A 161 -15.67 -33.29 -61.33
N MET A 162 -14.72 -32.58 -60.73
CA MET A 162 -14.63 -31.12 -60.86
C MET A 162 -14.31 -30.69 -62.29
N ARG A 163 -13.40 -31.39 -62.99
CA ARG A 163 -13.11 -31.11 -64.41
C ARG A 163 -14.34 -31.33 -65.30
N ASP A 164 -15.08 -32.41 -65.09
CA ASP A 164 -16.31 -32.70 -65.83
C ASP A 164 -17.40 -31.66 -65.54
N PHE A 165 -17.50 -31.22 -64.29
CA PHE A 165 -18.49 -30.24 -63.84
C PHE A 165 -18.21 -28.83 -64.37
N PHE A 166 -16.97 -28.35 -64.31
CA PHE A 166 -16.58 -27.02 -64.75
C PHE A 166 -16.26 -26.93 -66.24
N GLY A 167 -15.76 -28.02 -66.82
CA GLY A 167 -15.25 -28.09 -68.19
C GLY A 167 -13.85 -27.48 -68.33
N ASP A 168 -12.95 -28.21 -69.01
CA ASP A 168 -11.54 -27.82 -69.17
C ASP A 168 -11.36 -26.44 -69.82
N ALA A 169 -12.24 -26.04 -70.74
CA ALA A 169 -12.18 -24.72 -71.38
C ALA A 169 -12.39 -23.56 -70.39
N ASN A 170 -13.21 -23.74 -69.36
CA ASN A 170 -13.46 -22.72 -68.33
C ASN A 170 -12.31 -22.67 -67.32
N ILE A 171 -11.73 -23.83 -66.99
CA ILE A 171 -10.54 -23.93 -66.14
C ILE A 171 -9.33 -23.27 -66.87
N ASP A 172 -9.19 -23.52 -68.17
CA ASP A 172 -8.19 -22.87 -69.03
C ASP A 172 -8.40 -21.35 -69.14
N ALA A 173 -9.64 -20.87 -69.10
CA ALA A 173 -9.89 -19.42 -69.06
C ALA A 173 -9.37 -18.79 -67.76
N THR A 174 -9.45 -19.51 -66.63
CA THR A 174 -8.89 -19.05 -65.35
C THR A 174 -7.37 -18.98 -65.39
N ARG A 175 -6.67 -20.01 -65.88
CA ARG A 175 -5.19 -19.94 -65.97
C ARG A 175 -4.75 -18.79 -66.88
N ALA A 176 -5.46 -18.54 -67.98
CA ALA A 176 -5.17 -17.43 -68.89
C ALA A 176 -5.40 -16.06 -68.21
N THR A 177 -6.46 -15.94 -67.40
CA THR A 177 -6.74 -14.72 -66.60
C THR A 177 -5.62 -14.42 -65.60
N LEU A 178 -5.02 -15.46 -65.02
CA LEU A 178 -3.90 -15.37 -64.10
C LEU A 178 -2.53 -15.25 -64.80
N GLY A 179 -2.51 -15.22 -66.14
CA GLY A 179 -1.28 -15.12 -66.94
C GLY A 179 -0.40 -16.36 -66.92
N MET A 180 -0.98 -17.53 -66.62
CA MET A 180 -0.31 -18.83 -66.61
C MET A 180 -0.21 -19.40 -68.03
N ASN A 181 0.73 -18.86 -68.81
CA ASN A 181 0.85 -19.12 -70.23
C ASN A 181 1.51 -20.47 -70.56
N ASP A 182 2.31 -21.00 -69.65
CA ASP A 182 3.12 -22.22 -69.79
C ASP A 182 2.51 -23.36 -68.96
N THR A 183 1.18 -23.35 -68.85
CA THR A 183 0.38 -24.32 -68.10
C THR A 183 -0.63 -25.01 -69.03
N SER A 184 -0.73 -26.33 -68.98
CA SER A 184 -1.74 -27.09 -69.73
C SER A 184 -2.20 -28.37 -69.02
N LEU A 185 -3.52 -28.61 -69.06
CA LEU A 185 -4.19 -29.83 -68.57
C LEU A 185 -4.33 -30.85 -69.71
N ASN A 186 -3.23 -31.56 -70.01
CA ASN A 186 -3.11 -32.46 -71.15
C ASN A 186 -3.68 -33.87 -70.91
N HIS A 187 -3.75 -34.34 -69.66
CA HIS A 187 -4.27 -35.67 -69.31
C HIS A 187 -5.04 -35.70 -67.99
N SER A 188 -5.74 -36.80 -67.72
CA SER A 188 -6.41 -37.02 -66.42
C SER A 188 -5.40 -37.33 -65.31
N LEU A 189 -5.54 -36.62 -64.19
CA LEU A 189 -4.66 -36.75 -63.02
C LEU A 189 -4.80 -38.14 -62.40
N GLY A 190 -3.67 -38.76 -62.03
CA GLY A 190 -3.62 -40.14 -61.52
C GLY A 190 -3.40 -41.24 -62.56
N CYS A 191 -3.31 -40.92 -63.85
CA CYS A 191 -3.12 -41.91 -64.93
C CYS A 191 -1.69 -41.97 -65.51
N PRO A 192 -1.26 -43.13 -66.06
CA PRO A 192 0.09 -43.37 -66.58
C PRO A 192 0.44 -42.61 -67.88
N GLU A 193 -0.48 -41.80 -68.41
CA GLU A 193 -0.26 -40.95 -69.60
C GLU A 193 0.72 -39.79 -69.36
N ALA A 194 1.09 -39.52 -68.10
CA ALA A 194 2.09 -38.54 -67.68
C ALA A 194 3.44 -38.70 -68.41
N VAL A 195 3.74 -39.88 -68.95
CA VAL A 195 4.99 -40.14 -69.68
C VAL A 195 4.90 -39.78 -71.17
N THR A 196 3.70 -39.77 -71.77
CA THR A 196 3.50 -39.59 -73.22
C THR A 196 2.83 -38.27 -73.60
N ASN A 197 2.09 -37.64 -72.68
CA ASN A 197 1.42 -36.35 -72.86
C ASN A 197 1.27 -35.64 -71.49
N PRO A 198 2.38 -35.24 -70.84
CA PRO A 198 2.38 -34.72 -69.47
C PRO A 198 1.53 -33.47 -69.33
N ASN A 199 0.92 -33.28 -68.15
CA ASN A 199 0.45 -31.96 -67.77
C ASN A 199 1.66 -31.05 -67.61
N GLU A 200 1.47 -29.77 -67.89
CA GLU A 200 2.58 -28.81 -67.91
C GLU A 200 2.31 -27.71 -66.89
N LEU A 201 3.30 -27.41 -66.06
CA LEU A 201 3.29 -26.29 -65.12
C LEU A 201 4.73 -25.84 -64.86
N THR A 202 4.98 -24.54 -64.99
CA THR A 202 6.22 -23.92 -64.51
C THR A 202 6.07 -23.47 -63.06
N LEU A 203 7.18 -23.33 -62.34
CA LEU A 203 7.15 -22.77 -60.98
C LEU A 203 6.73 -21.30 -60.98
N VAL A 204 7.05 -20.56 -62.04
CA VAL A 204 6.55 -19.19 -62.24
C VAL A 204 5.03 -19.17 -62.36
N ASP A 205 4.42 -20.06 -63.15
CA ASP A 205 2.97 -20.12 -63.28
C ASP A 205 2.27 -20.63 -62.01
N ALA A 206 2.88 -21.58 -61.29
CA ALA A 206 2.43 -21.95 -59.95
C ALA A 206 2.46 -20.73 -59.01
N GLY A 207 3.54 -19.94 -59.05
CA GLY A 207 3.64 -18.69 -58.30
C GLY A 207 2.54 -17.69 -58.67
N LYS A 208 2.25 -17.49 -59.96
CA LYS A 208 1.17 -16.60 -60.43
C LYS A 208 -0.21 -17.05 -59.94
N LEU A 209 -0.46 -18.35 -59.86
CA LEU A 209 -1.72 -18.89 -59.36
C LEU A 209 -1.99 -18.44 -57.92
N TYR A 210 -1.07 -18.75 -57.01
CA TYR A 210 -1.19 -18.38 -55.59
C TYR A 210 -1.07 -16.87 -55.38
N GLU A 211 -0.22 -16.19 -56.15
CA GLU A 211 -0.06 -14.75 -56.05
C GLU A 211 -1.33 -14.03 -56.51
N GLY A 212 -1.97 -14.50 -57.58
CA GLY A 212 -3.24 -13.96 -58.04
C GLY A 212 -4.33 -14.08 -56.97
N VAL A 213 -4.42 -15.24 -56.30
CA VAL A 213 -5.34 -15.45 -55.17
C VAL A 213 -5.05 -14.50 -54.01
N ALA A 214 -3.78 -14.37 -53.61
CA ALA A 214 -3.35 -13.42 -52.60
C ALA A 214 -3.68 -11.96 -53.00
N ASN A 215 -3.53 -11.63 -54.28
CA ASN A 215 -3.75 -10.31 -54.89
C ASN A 215 -5.20 -10.03 -55.33
N GLY A 216 -6.17 -10.76 -54.77
CA GLY A 216 -7.58 -10.44 -54.92
C GLY A 216 -8.28 -11.08 -56.12
N PHE A 217 -7.69 -12.10 -56.74
CA PHE A 217 -8.45 -13.02 -57.60
C PHE A 217 -9.61 -13.67 -56.82
N LEU A 218 -9.39 -13.93 -55.52
CA LEU A 218 -10.43 -14.20 -54.53
C LEU A 218 -10.39 -13.13 -53.43
N ALA A 219 -11.53 -12.56 -53.09
CA ALA A 219 -11.71 -11.62 -52.00
C ALA A 219 -12.01 -12.36 -50.68
N PRO A 220 -11.70 -11.78 -49.50
CA PRO A 220 -12.25 -12.26 -48.23
C PRO A 220 -13.79 -12.15 -48.20
N PRO A 221 -14.52 -13.13 -47.64
CA PRO A 221 -14.02 -14.31 -46.93
C PRO A 221 -13.64 -15.50 -47.84
N THR A 222 -14.07 -15.53 -49.11
CA THR A 222 -13.88 -16.66 -50.03
C THR A 222 -12.44 -17.12 -50.15
N ARG A 223 -11.48 -16.19 -50.12
CA ARG A 223 -10.04 -16.51 -50.10
C ARG A 223 -9.65 -17.36 -48.88
N GLY A 224 -10.14 -17.00 -47.70
CA GLY A 224 -9.90 -17.74 -46.47
C GLY A 224 -10.53 -19.12 -46.52
N ASP A 225 -11.77 -19.21 -47.01
CA ASP A 225 -12.47 -20.49 -47.20
C ASP A 225 -11.70 -21.39 -48.19
N ALA A 226 -11.17 -20.81 -49.27
CA ALA A 226 -10.38 -21.55 -50.25
C ALA A 226 -9.11 -22.13 -49.62
N TYR A 227 -8.37 -21.37 -48.81
CA TYR A 227 -7.17 -21.86 -48.12
C TYR A 227 -7.50 -22.86 -47.01
N ALA A 228 -8.61 -22.72 -46.29
CA ALA A 228 -9.03 -23.65 -45.25
C ALA A 228 -9.31 -25.07 -45.78
N LEU A 229 -9.69 -25.19 -47.05
CA LEU A 229 -9.89 -26.49 -47.72
C LEU A 229 -8.57 -27.14 -48.17
N MET A 230 -7.44 -26.44 -48.09
CA MET A 230 -6.12 -26.94 -48.49
C MET A 230 -5.33 -27.49 -47.31
N VAL A 231 -4.20 -28.13 -47.59
CA VAL A 231 -3.28 -28.60 -46.55
C VAL A 231 -2.47 -27.42 -46.03
N SER A 232 -2.35 -27.29 -44.71
CA SER A 232 -1.43 -26.34 -44.07
C SER A 232 -0.09 -27.01 -43.76
N ASP A 233 1.01 -26.25 -43.92
CA ASP A 233 2.36 -26.62 -43.50
C ASP A 233 2.73 -26.02 -42.13
N GLY A 234 1.73 -25.57 -41.36
CA GLY A 234 1.93 -24.86 -40.10
C GLY A 234 2.86 -25.55 -39.09
N GLY A 235 2.89 -26.88 -39.03
CA GLY A 235 3.81 -27.62 -38.14
C GLY A 235 5.27 -27.65 -38.64
N ARG A 236 5.51 -27.65 -39.95
CA ARG A 236 6.86 -27.56 -40.52
C ARG A 236 7.40 -26.13 -40.39
N ILE A 237 6.55 -25.14 -40.64
CA ILE A 237 6.88 -23.72 -40.42
C ILE A 237 7.21 -23.50 -38.94
N GLU A 238 6.44 -24.04 -38.00
CA GLU A 238 6.76 -23.98 -36.56
C GLU A 238 8.12 -24.56 -36.20
N ALA A 239 8.51 -25.67 -36.82
CA ALA A 239 9.82 -26.27 -36.56
C ALA A 239 10.97 -25.36 -37.02
N ILE A 240 10.82 -24.64 -38.13
CA ILE A 240 11.80 -23.65 -38.58
C ILE A 240 11.77 -22.42 -37.67
N ILE A 241 10.58 -21.94 -37.27
CA ILE A 241 10.42 -20.87 -36.28
C ILE A 241 11.21 -21.19 -35.01
N ASP A 242 11.09 -22.40 -34.47
CA ASP A 242 11.79 -22.81 -33.25
C ASP A 242 13.32 -22.82 -33.43
N GLN A 243 13.81 -23.23 -34.60
CA GLN A 243 15.24 -23.22 -34.93
C GLN A 243 15.77 -21.79 -35.05
N GLU A 244 15.09 -20.93 -35.80
CA GLU A 244 15.49 -19.54 -36.01
C GLU A 244 15.39 -18.72 -34.72
N ALA A 245 14.32 -18.89 -33.95
CA ALA A 245 14.17 -18.27 -32.64
C ALA A 245 15.29 -18.68 -31.69
N SER A 246 15.65 -19.96 -31.66
CA SER A 246 16.79 -20.45 -30.86
C SER A 246 18.11 -19.80 -31.31
N SER A 247 18.30 -19.60 -32.61
CA SER A 247 19.50 -18.94 -33.16
C SER A 247 19.59 -17.46 -32.77
N LEU A 248 18.44 -16.80 -32.59
CA LEU A 248 18.30 -15.42 -32.13
C LEU A 248 18.33 -15.30 -30.60
N GLY A 249 18.36 -16.42 -29.87
CA GLY A 249 18.32 -16.45 -28.41
C GLY A 249 16.94 -16.17 -27.80
N LEU A 250 15.87 -16.27 -28.59
CA LEU A 250 14.50 -16.04 -28.15
C LEU A 250 13.95 -17.24 -27.37
N PRO A 251 13.20 -17.02 -26.28
CA PRO A 251 12.61 -18.11 -25.51
C PRO A 251 11.46 -18.77 -26.29
N LEU A 252 11.52 -20.09 -26.49
CA LEU A 252 10.49 -20.84 -27.21
C LEU A 252 9.08 -20.70 -26.59
N SER A 253 9.00 -20.44 -25.29
CA SER A 253 7.74 -20.21 -24.57
C SER A 253 7.02 -18.92 -24.98
N ALA A 254 7.73 -17.94 -25.57
CA ALA A 254 7.16 -16.67 -25.98
C ALA A 254 6.73 -16.64 -27.46
N LEU A 255 6.92 -17.74 -28.21
CA LEU A 255 6.60 -17.80 -29.65
C LEU A 255 5.12 -18.09 -29.95
N GLY A 256 4.27 -18.18 -28.93
CA GLY A 256 2.86 -18.58 -29.08
C GLY A 256 2.09 -17.71 -30.07
N ASP A 257 2.15 -16.40 -29.87
CA ASP A 257 1.42 -15.43 -30.70
C ASP A 257 2.02 -15.33 -32.11
N PHE A 258 3.35 -15.32 -32.22
CA PHE A 258 4.05 -15.35 -33.52
C PHE A 258 3.65 -16.59 -34.34
N LYS A 259 3.64 -17.76 -33.70
CA LYS A 259 3.19 -18.98 -34.34
C LYS A 259 1.72 -18.82 -34.73
N ALA A 260 0.83 -18.44 -33.83
CA ALA A 260 -0.60 -18.31 -34.12
C ALA A 260 -0.92 -17.37 -35.30
N ALA A 261 -0.13 -16.32 -35.52
CA ALA A 261 -0.30 -15.36 -36.62
C ALA A 261 0.09 -15.88 -38.02
N ARG A 262 0.80 -17.02 -38.10
CA ARG A 262 1.21 -17.61 -39.39
C ARG A 262 0.03 -18.27 -40.10
N GLU A 263 0.01 -18.18 -41.42
CA GLU A 263 -0.93 -18.94 -42.24
C GLU A 263 -0.19 -19.64 -43.39
N SER A 264 -0.71 -20.78 -43.85
CA SER A 264 -0.17 -21.44 -45.05
C SER A 264 -1.21 -22.35 -45.71
N ALA A 265 -1.12 -22.45 -47.04
CA ALA A 265 -1.95 -23.32 -47.86
C ALA A 265 -1.13 -23.86 -49.02
N ILE A 266 -0.99 -25.18 -49.10
CA ILE A 266 -0.14 -25.86 -50.08
C ILE A 266 -0.89 -26.98 -50.81
N LYS A 267 -0.35 -27.41 -51.95
CA LYS A 267 -0.77 -28.62 -52.64
C LYS A 267 0.43 -29.41 -53.18
N ALA A 268 0.66 -30.57 -52.55
CA ALA A 268 1.64 -31.53 -53.00
C ALA A 268 1.14 -32.41 -54.17
N GLY A 269 2.06 -32.94 -54.95
CA GLY A 269 1.83 -33.88 -56.04
C GLY A 269 2.96 -34.90 -56.16
N GLY A 270 2.64 -36.10 -56.65
CA GLY A 270 3.64 -37.12 -56.88
C GLY A 270 3.18 -38.24 -57.81
N TYR A 271 4.12 -38.74 -58.61
CA TYR A 271 4.01 -39.98 -59.38
C TYR A 271 5.12 -40.97 -58.96
N PRO A 272 4.78 -42.26 -58.78
CA PRO A 272 5.77 -43.26 -58.39
C PRO A 272 6.66 -43.70 -59.57
N ALA A 273 7.61 -44.59 -59.30
CA ALA A 273 8.49 -45.22 -60.30
C ALA A 273 7.71 -45.84 -61.49
N PRO A 274 8.31 -45.96 -62.71
CA PRO A 274 9.74 -45.86 -63.03
C PRO A 274 10.25 -44.44 -63.36
N VAL A 275 9.37 -43.45 -63.52
CA VAL A 275 9.74 -42.03 -63.72
C VAL A 275 9.10 -41.25 -62.58
N ILE A 276 9.92 -40.75 -61.65
CA ILE A 276 9.42 -40.13 -60.43
C ILE A 276 9.26 -38.63 -60.65
N HIS A 277 8.05 -38.15 -60.42
CA HIS A 277 7.75 -36.71 -60.31
C HIS A 277 7.31 -36.42 -58.87
N ARG A 278 7.77 -35.30 -58.33
CA ARG A 278 7.33 -34.76 -57.03
C ARG A 278 7.19 -33.26 -57.16
N SER A 279 6.18 -32.71 -56.51
CA SER A 279 5.91 -31.29 -56.56
C SER A 279 5.25 -30.85 -55.27
N ASP A 280 5.56 -29.64 -54.84
CA ASP A 280 4.80 -28.93 -53.83
C ASP A 280 4.81 -27.45 -54.15
N ALA A 281 3.68 -26.78 -53.98
CA ALA A 281 3.57 -25.35 -54.17
C ALA A 281 2.47 -24.78 -53.28
N GLY A 282 2.61 -23.53 -52.89
CA GLY A 282 1.66 -22.90 -52.00
C GLY A 282 1.91 -21.44 -51.72
N TRP A 283 1.20 -21.00 -50.68
CA TRP A 283 1.21 -19.66 -50.13
C TRP A 283 1.45 -19.74 -48.62
N ALA A 284 2.17 -18.76 -48.09
CA ALA A 284 2.35 -18.56 -46.66
C ALA A 284 2.27 -17.08 -46.30
N GLN A 285 1.81 -16.79 -45.09
CA GLN A 285 1.85 -15.48 -44.46
C GLN A 285 2.66 -15.54 -43.17
N LEU A 286 3.52 -14.55 -42.98
CA LEU A 286 4.29 -14.35 -41.77
C LEU A 286 4.04 -12.92 -41.26
N ALA A 287 3.87 -12.78 -39.95
CA ALA A 287 3.77 -11.47 -39.32
C ALA A 287 5.14 -10.81 -39.26
N PHE A 288 5.24 -9.55 -39.69
CA PHE A 288 6.42 -8.70 -39.47
C PHE A 288 6.00 -7.45 -38.70
N ARG A 289 7.01 -6.70 -38.24
CA ARG A 289 6.85 -5.30 -37.88
C ARG A 289 7.69 -4.40 -38.77
N ASP A 290 7.16 -3.23 -39.08
CA ASP A 290 7.89 -2.20 -39.81
C ASP A 290 8.95 -1.51 -38.91
N ALA A 291 9.72 -0.59 -39.48
CA ALA A 291 10.74 0.17 -38.73
C ALA A 291 10.16 1.05 -37.59
N ASN A 292 8.84 1.22 -37.53
CA ASN A 292 8.13 1.92 -36.46
C ASN A 292 7.32 0.94 -35.58
N CYS A 293 7.64 -0.35 -35.62
CA CYS A 293 7.00 -1.40 -34.85
C CYS A 293 5.51 -1.62 -35.15
N LEU A 294 5.00 -1.14 -36.29
CA LEU A 294 3.64 -1.40 -36.73
C LEU A 294 3.53 -2.79 -37.37
N PRO A 295 2.41 -3.51 -37.16
CA PRO A 295 2.17 -4.77 -37.85
C PRO A 295 2.21 -4.62 -39.38
N GLU A 296 2.99 -5.49 -40.04
CA GLU A 296 3.16 -5.54 -41.48
C GLU A 296 3.15 -7.01 -41.94
N ASP A 297 1.97 -7.61 -42.10
CA ASP A 297 1.90 -9.00 -42.58
C ASP A 297 2.45 -9.12 -44.01
N ARG A 298 3.43 -10.01 -44.20
CA ARG A 298 4.02 -10.28 -45.51
C ARG A 298 3.63 -11.66 -45.99
N GLN A 299 3.34 -11.75 -47.29
CA GLN A 299 2.85 -12.96 -47.93
C GLN A 299 3.85 -13.44 -48.98
N PHE A 300 4.00 -14.76 -49.07
CA PHE A 300 4.96 -15.42 -49.93
C PHE A 300 4.29 -16.54 -50.71
N VAL A 301 4.66 -16.67 -51.98
CA VAL A 301 4.33 -17.82 -52.81
C VAL A 301 5.59 -18.61 -53.08
N PHE A 302 5.48 -19.92 -52.98
CA PHE A 302 6.64 -20.79 -53.08
C PHE A 302 6.31 -22.13 -53.74
N GLY A 303 7.32 -22.81 -54.25
CA GLY A 303 7.19 -24.18 -54.76
C GLY A 303 8.52 -24.85 -55.04
N VAL A 304 8.50 -26.18 -55.01
CA VAL A 304 9.66 -27.08 -55.21
C VAL A 304 9.23 -28.27 -56.06
N PHE A 305 9.78 -28.40 -57.28
CA PHE A 305 9.42 -29.44 -58.22
C PHE A 305 10.63 -30.32 -58.58
N ILE A 306 10.40 -31.63 -58.67
CA ILE A 306 11.35 -32.66 -59.12
C ILE A 306 10.71 -33.39 -60.30
N HIS A 307 11.41 -33.41 -61.43
CA HIS A 307 10.94 -34.00 -62.67
C HIS A 307 11.85 -35.11 -63.16
N GLY A 308 11.28 -36.30 -63.37
CA GLY A 308 11.97 -37.40 -64.04
C GLY A 308 13.09 -38.02 -63.22
N ALA A 309 13.00 -37.97 -61.89
CA ALA A 309 13.98 -38.61 -61.02
C ALA A 309 13.93 -40.14 -61.14
N THR A 310 15.08 -40.78 -60.98
CA THR A 310 15.23 -42.25 -61.04
C THR A 310 15.15 -42.91 -59.67
N ALA A 311 15.39 -42.14 -58.60
CA ALA A 311 15.23 -42.53 -57.20
C ALA A 311 15.09 -41.27 -56.31
N LEU A 312 14.48 -41.45 -55.12
CA LEU A 312 14.37 -40.44 -54.06
C LEU A 312 14.89 -40.99 -52.72
N ALA A 313 15.43 -40.11 -51.87
CA ALA A 313 16.02 -40.45 -50.58
C ALA A 313 15.02 -40.29 -49.43
N GLU A 314 14.11 -41.25 -49.25
CA GLU A 314 13.19 -41.30 -48.08
C GLU A 314 12.30 -40.04 -47.87
N ASP A 315 11.97 -39.30 -48.94
CA ASP A 315 10.85 -38.35 -49.18
C ASP A 315 10.20 -37.60 -47.97
N ASP A 316 10.46 -36.28 -47.88
CA ASP A 316 9.42 -35.27 -47.63
C ASP A 316 9.76 -33.94 -48.31
N ILE A 317 9.59 -33.88 -49.65
CA ILE A 317 9.80 -32.67 -50.48
C ILE A 317 9.12 -31.41 -49.90
N ARG A 318 8.03 -31.56 -49.13
CA ARG A 318 7.33 -30.44 -48.46
C ARG A 318 8.19 -29.77 -47.40
N GLY A 319 9.03 -30.53 -46.71
CA GLY A 319 10.04 -29.99 -45.79
C GLY A 319 11.03 -29.08 -46.52
N ILE A 320 11.49 -29.50 -47.71
CA ILE A 320 12.38 -28.71 -48.55
C ILE A 320 11.65 -27.46 -49.11
N GLY A 321 10.36 -27.57 -49.43
CA GLY A 321 9.53 -26.43 -49.84
C GLY A 321 9.39 -25.39 -48.73
N THR A 322 9.13 -25.83 -47.50
CA THR A 322 9.03 -24.95 -46.32
C THR A 322 10.37 -24.27 -46.03
N GLU A 323 11.48 -24.95 -46.30
CA GLU A 323 12.84 -24.45 -46.06
C GLU A 323 13.22 -23.20 -46.88
N LEU A 324 12.54 -22.96 -48.00
CA LEU A 324 12.64 -21.69 -48.74
C LEU A 324 12.26 -20.48 -47.87
N LEU A 325 11.34 -20.66 -46.92
CA LEU A 325 10.84 -19.57 -46.08
C LEU A 325 11.78 -19.21 -44.93
N ARG A 326 12.83 -19.99 -44.63
CA ARG A 326 13.67 -19.81 -43.43
C ARG A 326 14.19 -18.38 -43.26
N GLU A 327 14.75 -17.78 -44.32
CA GLU A 327 15.28 -16.42 -44.22
C GLU A 327 14.19 -15.38 -43.95
N GLN A 328 12.97 -15.62 -44.42
CA GLN A 328 11.83 -14.75 -44.17
C GLN A 328 11.28 -14.95 -42.75
N ILE A 329 11.31 -16.19 -42.23
CA ILE A 329 10.98 -16.49 -40.84
C ILE A 329 11.99 -15.83 -39.90
N HIS A 330 13.28 -15.91 -40.20
CA HIS A 330 14.34 -15.25 -39.45
C HIS A 330 14.11 -13.74 -39.40
N ALA A 331 13.93 -13.11 -40.57
CA ALA A 331 13.68 -11.67 -40.67
C ALA A 331 12.38 -11.25 -39.97
N ALA A 332 11.34 -12.09 -39.99
CA ALA A 332 10.08 -11.85 -39.30
C ALA A 332 10.28 -11.80 -37.78
N LEU A 333 10.98 -12.80 -37.21
CA LEU A 333 11.32 -12.84 -35.79
C LEU A 333 12.19 -11.63 -35.39
N GLU A 334 13.23 -11.33 -36.16
CA GLU A 334 14.10 -10.17 -35.91
C GLU A 334 13.34 -8.85 -35.93
N SER A 335 12.36 -8.69 -36.84
CA SER A 335 11.59 -7.45 -36.95
C SER A 335 10.77 -7.11 -35.70
N MET A 336 10.48 -8.10 -34.85
CA MET A 336 9.71 -7.91 -33.62
C MET A 336 10.57 -7.59 -32.39
N ILE A 337 11.88 -7.85 -32.46
CA ILE A 337 12.79 -7.62 -31.34
C ILE A 337 12.93 -6.13 -31.07
N GLY A 338 12.76 -5.74 -29.82
CA GLY A 338 12.88 -4.34 -29.41
C GLY A 338 11.66 -3.47 -29.75
N CYS A 339 10.58 -4.07 -30.24
CA CYS A 339 9.30 -3.40 -30.39
C CYS A 339 8.49 -3.51 -29.09
N ALA A 340 8.35 -2.40 -28.38
CA ALA A 340 7.58 -2.36 -27.13
C ALA A 340 6.14 -2.81 -27.35
N THR A 341 5.71 -3.83 -26.61
CA THR A 341 4.37 -4.43 -26.70
C THR A 341 3.67 -4.59 -25.36
N SER A 342 4.42 -4.54 -24.26
CA SER A 342 3.86 -4.42 -22.91
C SER A 342 4.67 -3.48 -22.04
N VAL A 343 4.01 -2.99 -20.98
CA VAL A 343 4.63 -2.32 -19.84
C VAL A 343 4.09 -2.99 -18.58
N GLU A 344 4.96 -3.24 -17.61
CA GLU A 344 4.59 -3.83 -16.31
C GLU A 344 5.04 -2.88 -15.20
N LEU A 345 4.15 -2.57 -14.26
CA LEU A 345 4.41 -1.63 -13.16
C LEU A 345 4.56 -2.38 -11.83
N THR A 346 5.71 -2.22 -11.17
CA THR A 346 6.02 -2.91 -9.92
C THR A 346 6.44 -1.94 -8.79
N PRO A 347 6.07 -2.21 -7.53
CA PRO A 347 5.10 -3.21 -7.12
C PRO A 347 3.68 -2.85 -7.60
N SER A 348 2.86 -3.85 -7.93
CA SER A 348 1.47 -3.62 -8.39
C SER A 348 0.53 -3.14 -7.27
N ASN A 349 0.96 -3.30 -6.02
CA ASN A 349 0.31 -2.74 -4.84
C ASN A 349 1.34 -2.42 -3.75
N ALA A 350 1.14 -1.33 -3.02
CA ALA A 350 1.95 -1.00 -1.84
C ALA A 350 1.14 -0.22 -0.80
N THR A 351 1.59 -0.29 0.46
CA THR A 351 1.08 0.53 1.56
C THR A 351 2.27 1.21 2.24
N ASN A 352 2.21 2.52 2.44
CA ASN A 352 3.21 3.28 3.19
C ASN A 352 2.53 4.25 4.14
N THR A 353 3.27 4.72 5.13
CA THR A 353 2.83 5.84 5.97
C THR A 353 3.03 7.13 5.20
N VAL A 354 2.15 8.12 5.40
CA VAL A 354 2.31 9.46 4.83
C VAL A 354 3.70 10.03 5.18
N GLY A 355 4.28 10.79 4.26
CA GLY A 355 5.63 11.35 4.40
C GLY A 355 6.77 10.42 4.00
N GLU A 356 6.52 9.14 3.70
CA GLU A 356 7.54 8.23 3.16
C GLU A 356 7.66 8.29 1.63
N ASP A 357 8.86 8.12 1.09
CA ASP A 357 9.07 7.97 -0.35
C ASP A 357 8.56 6.61 -0.85
N HIS A 358 7.79 6.63 -1.95
CA HIS A 358 7.38 5.44 -2.67
C HIS A 358 7.98 5.39 -4.07
N VAL A 359 8.65 4.29 -4.40
CA VAL A 359 9.23 4.05 -5.72
C VAL A 359 8.42 2.96 -6.46
N VAL A 360 8.07 3.24 -7.70
CA VAL A 360 7.59 2.25 -8.67
C VAL A 360 8.56 2.13 -9.85
N THR A 361 8.58 0.96 -10.46
CA THR A 361 9.41 0.63 -11.63
C THR A 361 8.51 0.12 -12.74
N ALA A 362 8.52 0.81 -13.89
CA ALA A 362 7.91 0.35 -15.12
C ALA A 362 8.94 -0.43 -15.94
N THR A 363 8.62 -1.66 -16.31
CA THR A 363 9.44 -2.52 -17.17
C THR A 363 8.77 -2.66 -18.52
N VAL A 364 9.42 -2.22 -19.60
CA VAL A 364 8.89 -2.29 -20.96
C VAL A 364 9.48 -3.49 -21.68
N LEU A 365 8.62 -4.33 -22.26
CA LEU A 365 9.00 -5.59 -22.89
C LEU A 365 8.52 -5.65 -24.35
N ASP A 366 9.21 -6.46 -25.17
CA ASP A 366 8.78 -6.82 -26.51
C ASP A 366 7.91 -8.09 -26.55
N ASP A 367 7.48 -8.51 -27.74
CA ASP A 367 6.63 -9.70 -27.96
C ASP A 367 7.24 -11.00 -27.41
N PHE A 368 8.55 -11.02 -27.13
CA PHE A 368 9.26 -12.18 -26.64
C PHE A 368 9.62 -12.07 -25.14
N GLY A 369 9.21 -10.99 -24.47
CA GLY A 369 9.52 -10.72 -23.07
C GLY A 369 10.93 -10.17 -22.85
N ASN A 370 11.61 -9.67 -23.89
CA ASN A 370 12.92 -9.04 -23.73
C ASN A 370 12.76 -7.57 -23.33
N PRO A 371 13.68 -7.03 -22.53
CA PRO A 371 13.65 -5.62 -22.13
C PRO A 371 13.90 -4.66 -23.30
N VAL A 372 13.09 -3.60 -23.39
CA VAL A 372 13.21 -2.59 -24.44
C VAL A 372 13.77 -1.28 -23.87
N SER A 373 14.97 -0.93 -24.30
CA SER A 373 15.71 0.25 -23.84
C SER A 373 15.37 1.53 -24.64
N GLY A 374 15.47 2.69 -23.99
CA GLY A 374 15.29 4.01 -24.63
C GLY A 374 13.83 4.41 -24.89
N VAL A 375 12.88 3.69 -24.31
CA VAL A 375 11.44 3.96 -24.41
C VAL A 375 11.05 4.98 -23.34
N THR A 376 10.20 5.95 -23.71
CA THR A 376 9.70 6.95 -22.77
C THR A 376 8.43 6.45 -22.08
N VAL A 377 8.45 6.42 -20.75
CA VAL A 377 7.32 6.06 -19.88
C VAL A 377 6.81 7.32 -19.19
N ASN A 378 5.51 7.60 -19.31
CA ASN A 378 4.85 8.68 -18.58
C ASN A 378 4.13 8.07 -17.36
N PHE A 379 4.47 8.56 -16.17
CA PHE A 379 3.83 8.19 -14.93
C PHE A 379 2.79 9.25 -14.56
N SER A 380 1.61 8.81 -14.13
CA SER A 380 0.60 9.68 -13.54
C SER A 380 0.00 9.04 -12.31
N VAL A 381 -0.13 9.79 -11.23
CA VAL A 381 -0.81 9.35 -10.02
C VAL A 381 -2.21 9.95 -9.99
N ALA A 382 -3.23 9.10 -10.01
CA ALA A 382 -4.63 9.45 -9.83
C ALA A 382 -5.07 9.02 -8.43
N GLY A 383 -5.28 9.98 -7.54
CA GLY A 383 -5.51 9.72 -6.12
C GLY A 383 -5.11 10.93 -5.29
N GLY A 384 -5.55 10.95 -4.04
CA GLY A 384 -5.47 12.11 -3.14
C GLY A 384 -6.74 12.19 -2.31
N PRO A 385 -6.75 12.97 -1.21
CA PRO A 385 -7.90 13.01 -0.31
C PRO A 385 -9.15 13.36 -1.14
N SER A 386 -10.12 12.44 -1.17
CA SER A 386 -11.45 12.74 -1.65
C SER A 386 -11.93 13.93 -0.83
N SER A 387 -12.08 15.09 -1.48
CA SER A 387 -12.49 16.34 -0.85
C SER A 387 -13.75 16.11 -0.01
N VAL A 388 -13.58 15.95 1.29
CA VAL A 388 -14.64 16.20 2.24
C VAL A 388 -14.62 17.73 2.38
N ASP A 389 -15.69 18.37 1.94
CA ASP A 389 -16.00 19.80 2.17
C ASP A 389 -15.34 20.88 1.28
N GLY A 390 -15.19 20.63 -0.02
CA GLY A 390 -15.26 21.70 -1.03
C GLY A 390 -14.18 22.82 -1.02
N GLU A 391 -13.14 22.70 -0.21
CA GLU A 391 -11.93 23.55 -0.24
C GLU A 391 -10.82 22.88 -1.07
N PRO A 392 -10.15 23.60 -2.00
CA PRO A 392 -9.05 23.02 -2.78
C PRO A 392 -7.71 23.19 -2.04
N SER A 393 -7.19 22.12 -1.45
CA SER A 393 -5.77 22.01 -1.06
C SER A 393 -5.44 20.52 -0.84
N ALA A 394 -4.39 19.86 -1.36
CA ALA A 394 -3.31 19.98 -2.36
C ALA A 394 -2.75 18.52 -2.57
N PRO A 395 -1.72 18.19 -3.39
CA PRO A 395 -1.09 18.87 -4.51
C PRO A 395 -1.56 18.26 -5.87
N SER A 396 -1.06 18.81 -6.98
CA SER A 396 -1.27 18.28 -8.34
C SER A 396 -1.00 16.77 -8.42
N PRO A 397 -1.69 15.97 -9.27
CA PRO A 397 -1.30 14.58 -9.51
C PRO A 397 0.19 14.54 -9.82
N ALA A 398 0.95 13.81 -9.00
CA ALA A 398 2.38 13.65 -9.22
C ALA A 398 2.54 12.99 -10.59
N ASN A 399 3.10 13.73 -11.54
CA ASN A 399 3.34 13.25 -12.89
C ASN A 399 4.85 13.20 -13.11
N GLY A 400 5.31 12.15 -13.77
CA GLY A 400 6.72 11.90 -14.03
C GLY A 400 6.95 11.38 -15.44
N ILE A 401 8.19 11.53 -15.92
CA ILE A 401 8.62 10.93 -17.18
C ILE A 401 9.95 10.23 -16.92
N GLY A 402 10.03 8.95 -17.29
CA GLY A 402 11.26 8.16 -17.26
C GLY A 402 11.61 7.63 -18.65
N MET A 403 12.89 7.36 -18.88
CA MET A 403 13.34 6.59 -20.04
C MET A 403 13.85 5.25 -19.57
N THR A 404 13.50 4.18 -20.29
CA THR A 404 13.95 2.83 -19.93
C THR A 404 15.44 2.66 -20.14
N ASP A 405 16.10 2.03 -19.16
CA ASP A 405 17.52 1.70 -19.22
C ASP A 405 17.79 0.41 -20.04
N THR A 406 18.98 -0.18 -19.94
CA THR A 406 19.31 -1.43 -20.64
C THR A 406 18.56 -2.65 -20.14
N SER A 407 17.96 -2.58 -18.96
CA SER A 407 17.09 -3.60 -18.37
C SER A 407 15.62 -3.36 -18.73
N GLY A 408 15.32 -2.34 -19.55
CA GLY A 408 13.95 -2.00 -19.92
C GLY A 408 13.19 -1.26 -18.81
N GLU A 409 13.90 -0.78 -17.78
CA GLU A 409 13.29 -0.25 -16.56
C GLU A 409 13.33 1.27 -16.51
N ALA A 410 12.22 1.89 -16.10
CA ALA A 410 12.12 3.29 -15.74
C ALA A 410 11.48 3.42 -14.35
N THR A 411 12.11 4.18 -13.45
CA THR A 411 11.60 4.35 -12.07
C THR A 411 10.93 5.71 -11.88
N PHE A 412 9.91 5.74 -11.02
CA PHE A 412 9.24 6.95 -10.58
C PHE A 412 9.08 6.94 -9.06
N THR A 413 9.47 8.03 -8.41
CA THR A 413 9.39 8.19 -6.95
C THR A 413 8.43 9.32 -6.60
N TYR A 414 7.52 9.09 -5.67
CA TYR A 414 6.64 10.13 -5.13
C TYR A 414 6.24 9.86 -3.68
N THR A 415 5.73 10.89 -3.02
CA THR A 415 5.36 10.93 -1.60
C THR A 415 4.01 11.60 -1.46
N ASN A 416 3.25 11.25 -0.44
CA ASN A 416 1.98 11.89 -0.10
C ASN A 416 1.97 12.29 1.38
N THR A 417 1.35 13.42 1.72
CA THR A 417 1.19 13.90 3.09
C THR A 417 -0.17 13.53 3.67
N GLN A 418 -1.14 13.16 2.83
CA GLN A 418 -2.50 12.83 3.24
C GLN A 418 -2.76 11.34 3.10
N ALA A 419 -3.55 10.78 4.02
CA ALA A 419 -4.02 9.41 3.91
C ALA A 419 -4.97 9.29 2.71
N SER A 420 -4.64 8.43 1.76
CA SER A 420 -5.39 8.26 0.52
C SER A 420 -5.18 6.88 -0.09
N ALA A 421 -6.03 6.55 -1.06
CA ALA A 421 -5.76 5.48 -2.01
C ALA A 421 -5.49 6.12 -3.38
N ASP A 422 -4.34 5.79 -3.96
CA ASP A 422 -3.92 6.26 -5.27
C ASP A 422 -3.84 5.10 -6.26
N THR A 423 -4.01 5.44 -7.54
CA THR A 423 -3.73 4.59 -8.70
C THR A 423 -2.62 5.25 -9.49
N ILE A 424 -1.51 4.53 -9.68
CA ILE A 424 -0.36 4.98 -10.45
C ILE A 424 -0.47 4.32 -11.82
N SER A 425 -0.54 5.10 -12.90
CA SER A 425 -0.48 4.60 -14.27
C SER A 425 0.91 4.83 -14.85
N ALA A 426 1.45 3.84 -15.54
CA ALA A 426 2.61 3.97 -16.42
C ALA A 426 2.16 3.80 -17.87
N THR A 427 2.37 4.83 -18.69
CA THR A 427 1.92 4.84 -20.09
C THR A 427 3.09 5.01 -21.06
N VAL A 428 3.15 4.15 -22.06
CA VAL A 428 4.13 4.20 -23.15
C VAL A 428 3.42 4.61 -24.44
N SER A 429 3.88 5.70 -25.04
CA SER A 429 3.42 6.12 -26.35
C SER A 429 4.34 5.54 -27.43
N VAL A 430 3.88 4.53 -28.16
CA VAL A 430 4.55 4.02 -29.36
C VAL A 430 4.19 4.90 -30.57
N GLN A 431 5.18 5.27 -31.39
CA GLN A 431 4.97 6.01 -32.64
C GLN A 431 5.09 5.08 -33.85
N PRO A 432 4.23 5.24 -34.88
CA PRO A 432 3.17 6.23 -34.98
C PRO A 432 1.97 5.85 -34.09
N MET A 433 1.25 6.87 -33.64
CA MET A 433 0.16 6.78 -32.66
C MET A 433 -1.09 6.07 -33.21
N VAL A 434 -1.03 4.76 -33.45
CA VAL A 434 -2.21 3.91 -33.65
C VAL A 434 -2.08 2.61 -32.85
N ALA A 435 -3.24 2.16 -32.35
CA ALA A 435 -3.44 1.29 -31.20
C ALA A 435 -3.20 2.00 -29.85
N SER A 436 -4.06 1.75 -28.87
CA SER A 436 -4.02 2.36 -27.54
C SER A 436 -2.61 2.38 -26.95
N PRO A 437 -2.23 3.41 -26.16
CA PRO A 437 -0.95 3.40 -25.47
C PRO A 437 -0.82 2.13 -24.63
N LEU A 438 0.39 1.59 -24.53
CA LEU A 438 0.64 0.52 -23.56
C LEU A 438 0.50 1.15 -22.19
N GLU A 439 -0.28 0.51 -21.32
CA GLU A 439 -0.55 1.00 -19.98
C GLU A 439 -0.56 -0.17 -19.00
N ASP A 440 0.00 0.08 -17.83
CA ASP A 440 -0.22 -0.73 -16.64
C ASP A 440 -0.42 0.18 -15.43
N THR A 441 -1.10 -0.35 -14.41
CA THR A 441 -1.50 0.39 -13.22
C THR A 441 -1.10 -0.32 -11.94
N ALA A 442 -0.68 0.46 -10.94
CA ALA A 442 -0.38 0.00 -9.60
C ALA A 442 -1.25 0.74 -8.57
N ALA A 443 -1.67 0.02 -7.53
CA ALA A 443 -2.43 0.61 -6.42
C ALA A 443 -1.50 1.05 -5.29
N LYS A 444 -1.80 2.17 -4.64
CA LYS A 444 -1.06 2.65 -3.49
C LYS A 444 -2.01 3.09 -2.38
N THR A 445 -1.76 2.63 -1.16
CA THR A 445 -2.44 3.12 0.04
C THR A 445 -1.48 3.92 0.91
N TRP A 446 -1.90 5.11 1.34
CA TRP A 446 -1.21 5.93 2.34
C TRP A 446 -1.97 5.87 3.65
N LEU A 447 -1.31 5.43 4.71
CA LEU A 447 -1.85 5.42 6.07
C LEU A 447 -1.40 6.69 6.82
N PRO A 448 -2.24 7.24 7.71
CA PRO A 448 -1.85 8.37 8.55
C PRO A 448 -0.72 7.96 9.50
N LEU A 449 0.11 8.92 9.90
CA LEU A 449 1.09 8.74 10.95
C LEU A 449 0.37 8.56 12.30
N GLN A 450 0.93 7.82 13.25
CA GLN A 450 0.28 7.62 14.56
C GLN A 450 0.95 8.42 15.67
N ALA A 451 0.15 9.09 16.49
CA ALA A 451 0.62 9.86 17.65
C ALA A 451 -0.19 9.60 18.92
N SER A 452 0.42 9.85 20.07
CA SER A 452 -0.22 9.77 21.39
C SER A 452 0.34 10.82 22.34
N ILE A 453 -0.39 11.12 23.41
CA ILE A 453 0.08 11.90 24.56
C ILE A 453 -0.07 11.05 25.82
N ASN A 454 0.80 11.20 26.82
CA ASN A 454 0.67 10.51 28.10
C ASN A 454 -0.12 11.32 29.12
N ASP A 455 -0.60 10.64 30.17
CA ASP A 455 -1.11 11.28 31.37
C ASP A 455 0.02 11.70 32.31
N VAL A 456 -0.22 12.73 33.12
CA VAL A 456 0.72 13.31 34.09
C VAL A 456 0.02 13.49 35.43
N THR A 457 0.70 13.15 36.52
CA THR A 457 0.26 13.47 37.89
C THR A 457 1.30 14.36 38.54
N VAL A 458 0.86 15.45 39.16
CA VAL A 458 1.73 16.43 39.81
C VAL A 458 1.07 16.95 41.09
N THR A 459 1.87 17.17 42.12
CA THR A 459 1.41 17.86 43.34
C THR A 459 1.51 19.36 43.14
N GLU A 460 0.48 20.11 43.51
CA GLU A 460 0.42 21.55 43.24
C GLU A 460 1.49 22.34 44.02
N GLY A 461 1.69 21.99 45.30
CA GLY A 461 2.56 22.67 46.25
C GLY A 461 1.98 23.98 46.76
N ASN A 462 2.48 24.49 47.90
CA ASN A 462 1.77 25.58 48.58
C ASN A 462 1.84 27.00 47.95
N SER A 463 2.59 27.18 46.86
CA SER A 463 2.74 28.47 46.18
C SER A 463 3.42 28.38 44.82
N GLY A 464 3.20 29.38 43.97
CA GLY A 464 3.93 29.51 42.71
C GLY A 464 3.33 28.59 41.65
N THR A 465 4.21 27.92 40.89
CA THR A 465 3.76 26.99 39.84
C THR A 465 4.64 25.75 39.77
N THR A 466 4.03 24.59 39.56
CA THR A 466 4.70 23.30 39.36
C THR A 466 4.47 22.83 37.90
N PRO A 467 5.51 22.40 37.16
CA PRO A 467 5.34 22.00 35.76
C PRO A 467 4.75 20.58 35.63
N ALA A 468 3.59 20.46 34.98
CA ALA A 468 3.08 19.21 34.44
C ALA A 468 3.70 18.98 33.04
N GLU A 469 4.61 18.01 32.92
CA GLU A 469 5.34 17.70 31.68
C GLU A 469 4.69 16.55 30.91
N PHE A 470 3.87 16.89 29.92
CA PHE A 470 3.34 15.95 28.95
C PHE A 470 4.38 15.64 27.87
N THR A 471 4.36 14.42 27.36
CA THR A 471 5.17 13.92 26.24
C THR A 471 4.24 13.47 25.12
N VAL A 472 4.27 14.19 24.00
CA VAL A 472 3.61 13.76 22.77
C VAL A 472 4.59 12.89 21.99
N SER A 473 4.16 11.69 21.60
CA SER A 473 4.99 10.67 20.96
C SER A 473 4.43 10.31 19.59
N LEU A 474 5.31 10.18 18.60
CA LEU A 474 5.01 9.53 17.33
C LEU A 474 5.39 8.04 17.42
N LEU A 475 4.55 7.16 16.88
CA LEU A 475 4.83 5.72 16.88
C LEU A 475 6.02 5.37 15.98
N GLU A 476 6.17 6.08 14.86
CA GLU A 476 7.23 5.92 13.87
C GLU A 476 7.78 7.31 13.51
N PRO A 477 9.07 7.44 13.19
CA PRO A 477 9.65 8.71 12.74
C PRO A 477 9.10 9.10 11.36
N SER A 478 9.04 10.41 11.10
CA SER A 478 8.70 10.98 9.79
C SER A 478 9.93 11.58 9.12
N THR A 479 10.05 11.45 7.80
CA THR A 479 11.13 12.10 7.02
C THR A 479 10.85 13.57 6.68
N VAL A 480 9.63 14.03 6.96
CA VAL A 480 9.19 15.42 6.82
C VAL A 480 8.68 15.95 8.16
N PRO A 481 8.68 17.28 8.39
CA PRO A 481 8.16 17.84 9.65
C PRO A 481 6.70 17.47 9.90
N VAL A 482 6.37 17.15 11.16
CA VAL A 482 4.99 16.86 11.62
C VAL A 482 4.54 18.01 12.52
N LEU A 483 3.32 18.52 12.29
CA LEU A 483 2.72 19.58 13.09
C LEU A 483 1.42 19.06 13.74
N ILE A 484 1.31 19.23 15.05
CA ILE A 484 0.13 18.86 15.85
C ILE A 484 -0.30 20.08 16.66
N ASP A 485 -1.58 20.47 16.56
CA ASP A 485 -2.16 21.51 17.42
C ASP A 485 -2.49 20.92 18.80
N PHE A 486 -2.35 21.71 19.87
CA PHE A 486 -2.82 21.35 21.20
C PHE A 486 -3.58 22.51 21.85
N VAL A 487 -4.51 22.16 22.75
CA VAL A 487 -5.22 23.11 23.62
C VAL A 487 -5.56 22.47 24.96
N THR A 488 -5.42 23.22 26.06
CA THR A 488 -5.86 22.77 27.39
C THR A 488 -7.37 22.95 27.55
N ALA A 489 -8.00 22.09 28.34
CA ALA A 489 -9.42 22.18 28.65
C ALA A 489 -9.69 21.81 30.12
N ASP A 490 -10.58 22.58 30.74
CA ASP A 490 -11.02 22.37 32.12
C ASP A 490 -11.77 21.03 32.28
N ASP A 491 -11.68 20.44 33.48
CA ASP A 491 -12.55 19.36 33.95
C ASP A 491 -13.02 19.66 35.38
N THR A 492 -12.35 19.11 36.40
CA THR A 492 -12.58 19.53 37.79
C THR A 492 -11.64 20.65 38.20
N ALA A 493 -10.41 20.70 37.65
CA ALA A 493 -9.55 21.87 37.72
C ALA A 493 -9.97 22.90 36.66
N GLU A 494 -10.06 24.17 37.06
CA GLU A 494 -10.43 25.33 36.27
C GLU A 494 -9.27 26.35 36.15
N GLN A 495 -8.97 26.76 34.92
CA GLN A 495 -8.06 27.88 34.71
C GLN A 495 -8.72 29.25 35.03
N PRO A 496 -7.97 30.25 35.52
CA PRO A 496 -6.54 30.23 35.80
C PRO A 496 -6.21 29.85 37.26
N ASP A 497 -7.17 29.32 38.01
CA ASP A 497 -7.04 29.14 39.44
C ASP A 497 -6.12 27.96 39.75
N ASP A 498 -6.29 26.83 39.06
CA ASP A 498 -5.53 25.59 39.37
C ASP A 498 -4.39 25.35 38.34
N TYR A 499 -4.54 25.85 37.12
CA TYR A 499 -3.52 25.73 36.07
C TYR A 499 -3.57 26.87 35.04
N ALA A 500 -2.47 27.06 34.32
CA ALA A 500 -2.36 28.07 33.27
C ALA A 500 -2.86 27.57 31.90
N HIS A 501 -3.66 28.40 31.20
CA HIS A 501 -4.09 28.13 29.83
C HIS A 501 -2.92 27.81 28.89
N GLY A 502 -3.03 26.72 28.12
CA GLY A 502 -2.09 26.37 27.07
C GLY A 502 -2.78 26.15 25.73
N GLU A 503 -2.31 26.81 24.68
CA GLU A 503 -2.66 26.49 23.29
C GLU A 503 -1.44 26.71 22.38
N GLY A 504 -1.34 25.94 21.28
CA GLY A 504 -0.26 26.13 20.33
C GLY A 504 -0.01 24.94 19.42
N GLN A 505 1.19 24.92 18.82
CA GLN A 505 1.64 23.88 17.89
C GLN A 505 2.88 23.18 18.41
N ILE A 506 2.86 21.85 18.32
CA ILE A 506 4.00 20.97 18.53
C ILE A 506 4.57 20.62 17.16
N GLN A 507 5.87 20.82 16.99
CA GLN A 507 6.59 20.44 15.78
C GLN A 507 7.56 19.30 16.10
N PHE A 508 7.46 18.22 15.32
CA PHE A 508 8.50 17.21 15.24
C PHE A 508 9.34 17.52 14.01
N ASP A 509 10.64 17.73 14.20
CA ASP A 509 11.58 17.77 13.09
C ASP A 509 11.74 16.36 12.50
N PRO A 510 12.27 16.23 11.26
CA PRO A 510 12.51 14.93 10.67
C PRO A 510 13.30 14.01 11.61
N ASP A 511 12.88 12.75 11.66
CA ASP A 511 13.41 11.67 12.50
C ASP A 511 13.17 11.81 14.02
N GLU A 512 12.47 12.85 14.49
CA GLU A 512 12.04 12.95 15.89
C GLU A 512 10.77 12.15 16.15
N THR A 513 10.66 11.58 17.37
CA THR A 513 9.49 10.78 17.79
C THR A 513 8.92 11.20 19.12
N ALA A 514 9.48 12.19 19.80
CA ALA A 514 8.97 12.69 21.08
C ALA A 514 9.16 14.20 21.20
N GLN A 515 8.14 14.89 21.70
CA GLN A 515 8.16 16.31 22.03
C GLN A 515 7.52 16.53 23.40
N ASN A 516 8.12 17.43 24.19
CA ASN A 516 7.62 17.77 25.52
C ASN A 516 6.69 18.98 25.43
N LEU A 517 5.59 18.91 26.14
CA LEU A 517 4.64 19.99 26.34
C LEU A 517 4.48 20.24 27.84
N THR A 518 4.71 21.47 28.28
CA THR A 518 4.60 21.84 29.70
C THR A 518 3.36 22.68 29.92
N VAL A 519 2.52 22.26 30.86
CA VAL A 519 1.43 23.06 31.44
C VAL A 519 1.83 23.41 32.88
N LEU A 520 1.65 24.66 33.29
CA LEU A 520 1.99 25.10 34.65
C LEU A 520 0.77 24.95 35.55
N VAL A 521 0.88 24.09 36.57
CA VAL A 521 -0.08 23.97 37.67
C VAL A 521 0.22 25.06 38.68
N LYS A 522 -0.80 25.74 39.18
CA LYS A 522 -0.68 26.81 40.17
C LYS A 522 -0.89 26.17 41.54
N GLY A 523 -0.01 26.50 42.47
CA GLY A 523 -0.07 25.98 43.83
C GLY A 523 -0.60 27.01 44.80
N ASP A 524 -1.42 26.60 45.77
CA ASP A 524 -1.87 27.43 46.87
C ASP A 524 -2.07 26.67 48.20
N THR A 525 -2.88 27.19 49.13
CA THR A 525 -2.99 26.63 50.50
C THR A 525 -4.43 26.29 50.86
N LEU A 526 -5.28 26.16 49.85
CA LEU A 526 -6.68 25.85 50.00
C LEU A 526 -6.86 24.34 49.89
N ASP A 527 -7.43 23.73 50.92
CA ASP A 527 -7.84 22.33 50.84
C ASP A 527 -8.92 22.12 49.78
N GLU A 528 -8.53 21.38 48.74
CA GLU A 528 -9.33 21.00 47.59
C GLU A 528 -9.35 19.47 47.44
N SER A 529 -10.11 18.94 46.48
CA SER A 529 -9.99 17.52 46.14
C SER A 529 -8.91 17.33 45.09
N ASP A 530 -8.41 16.11 44.90
CA ASP A 530 -7.63 15.81 43.69
C ASP A 530 -8.45 16.17 42.44
N GLU A 531 -7.84 16.92 41.54
CA GLU A 531 -8.50 17.49 40.37
C GLU A 531 -7.81 17.13 39.06
N GLN A 532 -8.52 17.32 37.95
CA GLN A 532 -8.03 17.01 36.62
C GLN A 532 -8.28 18.13 35.63
N PHE A 533 -7.37 18.25 34.67
CA PHE A 533 -7.53 19.02 33.43
C PHE A 533 -7.04 18.18 32.24
N PHE A 534 -7.36 18.61 31.02
CA PHE A 534 -6.97 17.89 29.79
C PHE A 534 -6.06 18.71 28.89
N VAL A 535 -5.18 18.03 28.16
CA VAL A 535 -4.51 18.52 26.95
C VAL A 535 -5.06 17.76 25.76
N LYS A 536 -5.73 18.46 24.83
CA LYS A 536 -6.34 17.86 23.63
C LYS A 536 -5.50 18.13 22.40
N LEU A 537 -5.16 17.09 21.66
CA LEU A 537 -4.41 17.15 20.40
C LEU A 537 -5.34 17.19 19.19
N SER A 538 -4.92 17.84 18.12
CA SER A 538 -5.65 17.84 16.85
C SER A 538 -4.75 18.03 15.63
N ASN A 539 -5.26 17.67 14.45
CA ASN A 539 -4.55 17.82 13.18
C ASN A 539 -4.50 19.29 12.75
N VAL A 540 -3.36 19.70 12.19
CA VAL A 540 -3.20 21.00 11.53
C VAL A 540 -3.66 20.92 10.08
N PRO A 541 -4.66 21.70 9.62
CA PRO A 541 -5.13 21.65 8.25
C PRO A 541 -4.01 21.88 7.21
N GLY A 542 -3.87 20.94 6.26
CA GLY A 542 -2.84 21.00 5.21
C GLY A 542 -1.44 20.56 5.63
N ALA A 543 -1.23 20.17 6.89
CA ALA A 543 -0.06 19.43 7.33
C ALA A 543 -0.24 17.92 7.07
N ILE A 544 0.79 17.12 7.39
CA ILE A 544 0.74 15.66 7.29
C ILE A 544 -0.37 15.08 8.17
N ASP A 545 -1.13 14.10 7.67
CA ASP A 545 -2.23 13.49 8.41
C ASP A 545 -1.72 12.64 9.58
N VAL A 546 -2.19 12.96 10.80
CA VAL A 546 -1.92 12.21 12.03
C VAL A 546 -3.21 11.58 12.55
N ALA A 547 -3.16 10.28 12.83
CA ALA A 547 -4.16 9.54 13.59
C ALA A 547 -3.70 9.45 15.05
N PHE A 548 -4.51 9.95 15.96
CA PHE A 548 -4.21 9.88 17.39
C PHE A 548 -4.69 8.54 17.95
N THR A 549 -3.78 7.73 18.46
CA THR A 549 -4.14 6.55 19.27
C THR A 549 -4.59 6.96 20.66
N ASP A 550 -4.12 8.12 21.11
CA ASP A 550 -4.61 8.86 22.27
C ASP A 550 -4.47 10.36 21.99
N ASP A 551 -5.59 11.08 21.91
CA ASP A 551 -5.62 12.51 21.63
C ASP A 551 -5.77 13.37 22.89
N THR A 552 -5.86 12.75 24.07
CA THR A 552 -6.20 13.45 25.32
C THR A 552 -5.24 13.06 26.43
N GLY A 553 -4.34 13.98 26.80
CA GLY A 553 -3.48 13.82 27.96
C GLY A 553 -4.21 14.32 29.21
N THR A 554 -4.33 13.47 30.23
CA THR A 554 -4.95 13.84 31.51
C THR A 554 -3.89 14.35 32.47
N GLY A 555 -4.04 15.59 32.94
CA GLY A 555 -3.25 16.14 34.02
C GLY A 555 -4.01 16.00 35.33
N THR A 556 -3.51 15.22 36.28
CA THR A 556 -4.04 15.12 37.65
C THR A 556 -3.22 16.00 38.57
N ILE A 557 -3.90 16.93 39.25
CA ILE A 557 -3.36 17.78 40.31
C ILE A 557 -3.70 17.09 41.62
N ILE A 558 -2.67 16.75 42.39
CA ILE A 558 -2.80 16.18 43.73
C ILE A 558 -2.74 17.33 44.73
N ASP A 559 -3.79 17.45 45.53
CA ASP A 559 -3.87 18.38 46.66
C ASP A 559 -2.86 17.94 47.75
N ASP A 560 -2.08 18.89 48.26
CA ASP A 560 -1.15 18.67 49.37
C ASP A 560 -1.39 19.59 50.58
N ASP A 561 -2.62 20.06 50.72
CA ASP A 561 -3.04 20.93 51.79
C ASP A 561 -3.76 20.18 52.90
N ARG A 562 -3.75 20.75 54.10
CA ARG A 562 -4.30 20.06 55.28
C ARG A 562 -5.81 19.99 55.19
N ASN A 563 -6.33 18.78 55.28
CA ASN A 563 -7.77 18.54 55.27
C ASN A 563 -8.47 18.79 56.63
N GLY A 564 -7.81 19.50 57.56
CA GLY A 564 -8.41 19.95 58.81
C GLY A 564 -7.62 21.02 59.57
N ILE A 565 -8.23 21.55 60.62
CA ILE A 565 -7.71 22.65 61.43
C ILE A 565 -7.76 22.32 62.93
N PHE A 566 -6.91 22.99 63.71
CA PHE A 566 -7.03 23.02 65.17
C PHE A 566 -7.97 24.14 65.61
N SER A 567 -8.68 23.93 66.73
CA SER A 567 -9.35 25.00 67.47
C SER A 567 -9.00 24.87 68.95
N CYS A 568 -8.75 25.98 69.63
CA CYS A 568 -8.31 25.97 71.02
C CYS A 568 -8.90 27.16 71.77
N ARG A 569 -9.20 27.01 73.06
CA ARG A 569 -9.77 28.09 73.88
C ARG A 569 -9.36 27.92 75.33
N ALA A 570 -8.98 29.01 75.98
CA ALA A 570 -8.71 29.03 77.42
C ALA A 570 -9.55 30.09 78.12
N SER A 571 -10.22 29.73 79.23
CA SER A 571 -10.97 30.68 80.06
C SER A 571 -10.69 30.46 81.54
N VAL A 572 -10.54 31.55 82.29
CA VAL A 572 -9.99 31.45 83.67
C VAL A 572 -11.05 31.55 84.76
N LEU A 573 -12.22 32.13 84.47
CA LEU A 573 -13.33 32.22 85.40
C LEU A 573 -14.65 32.37 84.67
N HIS A 574 -15.57 31.43 84.82
CA HIS A 574 -16.93 31.54 84.32
C HIS A 574 -17.88 31.67 85.51
N LEU A 575 -18.61 32.79 85.60
CA LEU A 575 -19.72 32.97 86.54
C LEU A 575 -20.88 33.68 85.84
N LEU A 576 -22.01 32.99 85.68
CA LEU A 576 -23.13 33.47 84.86
C LEU A 576 -22.62 33.87 83.46
N SER A 577 -22.99 35.04 82.93
CA SER A 577 -22.50 35.52 81.63
C SER A 577 -21.17 36.28 81.71
N ASN A 578 -20.38 36.09 82.78
CA ASN A 578 -19.15 36.84 83.00
C ASN A 578 -17.94 35.91 82.91
N GLU A 579 -17.13 36.16 81.89
CA GLU A 579 -15.86 35.49 81.60
C GLU A 579 -14.78 36.57 81.41
N PRO A 580 -14.11 37.00 82.49
CA PRO A 580 -13.26 38.19 82.46
C PRO A 580 -11.91 37.97 81.76
N VAL A 581 -11.53 36.71 81.50
CA VAL A 581 -10.28 36.33 80.84
C VAL A 581 -10.56 35.12 79.95
N ILE A 582 -10.51 35.35 78.64
CA ILE A 582 -10.67 34.34 77.58
C ILE A 582 -9.54 34.57 76.58
N ALA A 583 -8.74 33.54 76.28
CA ALA A 583 -7.85 33.53 75.13
C ALA A 583 -8.46 32.64 74.03
N ASN A 584 -8.46 33.19 72.82
CA ASN A 584 -9.18 32.74 71.63
C ASN A 584 -10.72 32.75 71.77
N ASP A 585 -11.40 33.19 70.72
CA ASP A 585 -12.86 33.24 70.70
C ASP A 585 -13.45 31.81 70.57
N PRO A 586 -14.72 31.58 70.95
CA PRO A 586 -15.38 30.31 70.70
C PRO A 586 -15.57 30.08 69.19
N ASP A 587 -15.44 28.81 68.76
CA ASP A 587 -15.75 28.35 67.40
C ASP A 587 -14.92 29.03 66.28
N VAL A 588 -13.67 29.41 66.59
CA VAL A 588 -12.69 29.88 65.60
C VAL A 588 -11.44 28.99 65.60
N PRO A 589 -10.64 28.99 64.51
CA PRO A 589 -9.36 28.29 64.47
C PRO A 589 -8.43 28.67 65.63
N CYS A 590 -7.51 27.78 65.97
CA CYS A 590 -6.55 28.00 67.04
C CYS A 590 -5.56 29.09 66.64
N GLU A 591 -5.50 30.14 67.45
CA GLU A 591 -4.59 31.26 67.23
C GLU A 591 -3.76 31.51 68.50
N ASP A 592 -2.55 32.02 68.31
CA ASP A 592 -1.67 32.47 69.38
C ASP A 592 -2.31 33.68 70.08
N ASP A 593 -2.95 33.46 71.24
CA ASP A 593 -3.60 34.51 72.02
C ASP A 593 -3.25 34.41 73.51
N HIS A 594 -3.20 35.57 74.16
CA HIS A 594 -2.87 35.68 75.58
C HIS A 594 -3.71 36.78 76.22
N LYS A 595 -4.46 36.43 77.28
CA LYS A 595 -5.17 37.39 78.12
C LYS A 595 -4.85 37.16 79.60
N ALA A 596 -4.64 38.25 80.32
CA ALA A 596 -4.35 38.20 81.74
C ALA A 596 -5.09 39.29 82.53
N LEU A 597 -5.43 38.98 83.79
CA LEU A 597 -6.04 39.92 84.72
C LEU A 597 -5.44 39.77 86.13
N ALA A 598 -4.99 40.88 86.72
CA ALA A 598 -4.30 40.85 88.00
C ALA A 598 -5.16 40.33 89.17
N ALA A 599 -6.45 40.68 89.20
CA ALA A 599 -7.41 40.14 90.16
C ALA A 599 -8.85 40.45 89.72
N VAL A 600 -9.80 39.61 90.14
CA VAL A 600 -11.23 39.84 89.93
C VAL A 600 -12.03 39.46 91.17
N ASN A 601 -13.09 40.22 91.44
CA ASN A 601 -14.07 39.91 92.47
C ASN A 601 -15.45 39.82 91.81
N LEU A 602 -16.00 38.62 91.71
CA LEU A 602 -17.33 38.38 91.16
C LEU A 602 -18.30 37.94 92.25
N SER A 603 -19.60 38.17 92.03
CA SER A 603 -20.64 37.72 92.95
C SER A 603 -21.92 37.34 92.23
N ALA A 604 -22.53 36.24 92.64
CA ALA A 604 -23.85 35.79 92.19
C ALA A 604 -24.69 35.42 93.43
N GLY A 605 -25.62 36.31 93.83
CA GLY A 605 -26.41 36.13 95.04
C GLY A 605 -25.54 36.15 96.30
N LEU A 606 -25.53 35.03 97.05
CA LEU A 606 -24.72 34.86 98.27
C LEU A 606 -23.29 34.33 98.00
N LEU A 607 -23.01 33.95 96.75
CA LEU A 607 -21.70 33.47 96.31
C LEU A 607 -20.80 34.64 95.95
N SER A 608 -19.60 34.70 96.54
CA SER A 608 -18.54 35.65 96.20
C SER A 608 -17.27 34.91 95.84
N ILE A 609 -16.66 35.28 94.72
CA ILE A 609 -15.43 34.68 94.21
C ILE A 609 -14.38 35.77 94.10
N LYS A 610 -13.21 35.55 94.71
CA LYS A 610 -12.02 36.39 94.54
C LYS A 610 -10.95 35.55 93.89
N ALA A 611 -10.47 35.96 92.73
CA ALA A 611 -9.36 35.28 92.05
C ALA A 611 -8.23 36.28 91.80
N ASN A 612 -6.99 35.84 91.95
CA ASN A 612 -5.78 36.64 91.74
C ASN A 612 -4.89 36.02 90.67
N ALA A 613 -4.26 36.87 89.85
CA ALA A 613 -3.40 36.54 88.72
C ALA A 613 -4.01 35.46 87.81
N LEU A 614 -5.04 35.86 87.06
CA LEU A 614 -5.71 35.05 86.07
C LEU A 614 -4.97 35.18 84.74
N ASP A 615 -4.68 34.05 84.09
CA ASP A 615 -3.89 34.00 82.85
C ASP A 615 -4.46 32.91 81.92
N ALA A 616 -4.87 33.29 80.71
CA ALA A 616 -5.33 32.39 79.64
C ALA A 616 -4.38 32.52 78.45
N LEU A 617 -3.96 31.39 77.90
CA LEU A 617 -3.08 31.30 76.75
C LEU A 617 -3.62 30.25 75.76
N THR A 618 -3.57 30.57 74.48
CA THR A 618 -3.71 29.63 73.37
C THR A 618 -2.50 29.75 72.45
N ASP A 619 -2.11 28.66 71.81
CA ASP A 619 -0.90 28.58 70.98
C ASP A 619 -1.09 27.50 69.91
N GLN A 620 -0.69 27.81 68.67
CA GLN A 620 -0.70 26.88 67.55
C GLN A 620 0.72 26.66 67.03
N THR A 621 1.16 25.41 66.99
CA THR A 621 2.45 25.02 66.41
C THR A 621 2.20 24.13 65.20
N PRO A 622 2.74 24.43 64.00
CA PRO A 622 3.42 25.67 63.62
C PRO A 622 2.44 26.85 63.47
N ASN A 623 2.94 28.07 63.61
CA ASN A 623 2.13 29.29 63.45
C ASN A 623 1.54 29.49 62.04
N GLN A 624 2.05 28.79 61.02
CA GLN A 624 1.56 28.84 59.64
C GLN A 624 1.10 27.45 59.18
N LEU A 625 0.13 26.89 59.90
CA LEU A 625 -0.36 25.52 59.74
C LEU A 625 -0.72 25.19 58.28
N GLU A 626 -1.43 26.10 57.61
CA GLU A 626 -1.90 25.95 56.21
C GLU A 626 -0.77 25.82 55.18
N SER A 627 0.43 26.33 55.46
CA SER A 627 1.58 26.29 54.53
C SER A 627 2.63 25.26 54.89
N ALA A 628 2.36 24.45 55.93
CA ALA A 628 3.30 23.49 56.48
C ALA A 628 2.73 22.08 56.37
N LEU A 629 3.50 21.17 55.78
CA LEU A 629 3.16 19.74 55.79
C LEU A 629 2.96 19.23 57.22
N PRO A 630 1.99 18.33 57.46
CA PRO A 630 1.79 17.70 58.76
C PRO A 630 3.05 17.05 59.32
N ALA A 631 3.36 17.37 60.58
CA ALA A 631 4.49 16.81 61.31
C ALA A 631 4.08 16.37 62.72
N ALA A 632 4.83 15.40 63.26
CA ALA A 632 4.66 15.01 64.66
C ALA A 632 5.01 16.18 65.59
N GLY A 633 4.12 16.50 66.53
CA GLY A 633 4.22 17.63 67.43
C GLY A 633 3.54 18.91 66.94
N ASP A 634 2.88 18.89 65.78
CA ASP A 634 1.96 19.97 65.40
C ASP A 634 0.79 19.96 66.38
N GLU A 635 0.48 21.09 67.02
CA GLU A 635 -0.49 21.14 68.09
C GLU A 635 -1.34 22.42 68.11
N GLY A 636 -2.60 22.27 68.53
CA GLY A 636 -3.40 23.34 69.11
C GLY A 636 -3.46 23.18 70.62
N ARG A 637 -2.95 24.18 71.36
CA ARG A 637 -2.82 24.14 72.82
C ARG A 637 -3.62 25.25 73.49
N ALA A 638 -4.27 24.92 74.60
CA ALA A 638 -4.90 25.89 75.50
C ALA A 638 -4.43 25.69 76.93
N GLU A 639 -4.15 26.79 77.63
CA GLU A 639 -3.72 26.81 79.03
C GLU A 639 -4.44 27.89 79.83
N ALA A 640 -4.92 27.55 81.02
CA ALA A 640 -5.55 28.48 81.95
C ALA A 640 -4.93 28.36 83.35
N THR A 641 -4.46 29.47 83.90
CA THR A 641 -3.74 29.52 85.19
C THR A 641 -4.35 30.57 86.13
N VAL A 642 -4.45 30.22 87.42
CA VAL A 642 -4.86 31.15 88.49
C VAL A 642 -3.93 31.00 89.68
N ALA A 643 -3.41 32.08 90.25
CA ALA A 643 -2.51 31.96 91.40
C ALA A 643 -3.24 31.62 92.71
N SER A 644 -4.47 32.11 92.90
CA SER A 644 -5.28 31.78 94.07
C SER A 644 -6.74 32.13 93.83
N VAL A 645 -7.66 31.32 94.34
CA VAL A 645 -9.09 31.60 94.36
C VAL A 645 -9.69 31.40 95.74
N THR A 646 -10.52 32.35 96.18
CA THR A 646 -11.37 32.23 97.36
C THR A 646 -12.83 32.28 96.95
N ILE A 647 -13.57 31.20 97.17
CA ILE A 647 -15.03 31.12 97.00
C ILE A 647 -15.66 31.20 98.39
N SER A 648 -16.62 32.10 98.59
CA SER A 648 -17.25 32.33 99.90
C SER A 648 -18.77 32.46 99.80
N THR A 649 -19.48 31.84 100.74
CA THR A 649 -20.92 31.95 100.95
C THR A 649 -21.24 31.74 102.45
N VAL A 650 -22.52 31.78 102.82
CA VAL A 650 -22.95 31.60 104.21
C VAL A 650 -22.59 30.20 104.71
N GLY A 651 -21.60 30.12 105.59
CA GLY A 651 -21.17 28.88 106.25
C GLY A 651 -20.17 28.03 105.46
N LEU A 652 -19.64 28.55 104.34
CA LEU A 652 -18.67 27.85 103.50
C LEU A 652 -17.67 28.82 102.89
N GLN A 653 -16.38 28.51 103.06
CA GLN A 653 -15.25 29.17 102.42
C GLN A 653 -14.36 28.11 101.80
N ILE A 654 -14.08 28.23 100.50
CA ILE A 654 -13.19 27.36 99.74
C ILE A 654 -12.00 28.21 99.31
N GLU A 655 -10.79 27.78 99.66
CA GLU A 655 -9.55 28.44 99.25
C GLU A 655 -8.75 27.45 98.41
N ILE A 656 -8.35 27.92 97.24
CA ILE A 656 -7.63 27.15 96.25
C ILE A 656 -6.37 27.94 95.92
N ASP A 657 -5.21 27.30 96.02
CA ASP A 657 -3.93 27.90 95.65
C ASP A 657 -3.76 27.85 94.12
N VAL A 658 -2.53 27.76 93.63
CA VAL A 658 -2.25 27.79 92.18
C VAL A 658 -3.00 26.68 91.46
N ILE A 659 -3.77 27.08 90.44
CA ILE A 659 -4.52 26.22 89.54
C ILE A 659 -3.88 26.35 88.16
N HIS A 660 -3.62 25.23 87.51
CA HIS A 660 -3.24 25.17 86.10
C HIS A 660 -4.11 24.12 85.40
N SER A 661 -4.62 24.47 84.23
CA SER A 661 -5.39 23.59 83.33
C SER A 661 -4.77 23.67 81.95
N ARG A 662 -4.56 22.52 81.30
CA ARG A 662 -4.05 22.41 79.93
C ARG A 662 -4.91 21.43 79.14
N ALA A 663 -5.20 21.80 77.90
CA ALA A 663 -5.81 20.95 76.88
C ALA A 663 -4.94 21.00 75.61
N LEU A 664 -4.83 19.87 74.94
CA LEU A 664 -3.95 19.68 73.80
C LEU A 664 -4.60 18.79 72.75
N ALA A 665 -4.55 19.22 71.49
CA ALA A 665 -4.74 18.39 70.31
C ALA A 665 -3.41 18.38 69.55
N GLU A 666 -2.69 17.26 69.53
CA GLU A 666 -1.34 17.15 68.98
C GLU A 666 -1.28 16.04 67.91
N CYS A 667 -0.61 16.28 66.79
CA CYS A 667 -0.34 15.25 65.81
C CYS A 667 0.74 14.30 66.34
N GLU A 668 0.36 13.05 66.62
CA GLU A 668 1.29 12.00 67.03
C GLU A 668 1.46 10.96 65.92
N SER A 669 2.66 10.40 65.82
CA SER A 669 2.90 9.27 64.90
C SER A 669 2.36 7.96 65.50
N ASP A 670 1.53 7.27 64.73
CA ASP A 670 1.00 5.96 65.07
C ASP A 670 1.36 4.89 64.02
N ALA A 671 0.65 3.76 64.02
CA ALA A 671 0.92 2.66 63.09
C ALA A 671 0.41 2.91 61.65
N VAL A 672 -0.44 3.91 61.45
CA VAL A 672 -1.16 4.21 60.19
C VAL A 672 -0.70 5.53 59.60
N GLY A 673 -0.17 6.46 60.40
CA GLY A 673 0.35 7.73 59.93
C GLY A 673 0.54 8.74 61.07
N LEU A 674 0.25 10.00 60.79
CA LEU A 674 0.03 11.00 61.82
C LEU A 674 -1.46 11.00 62.16
N SER A 675 -1.80 11.10 63.43
CA SER A 675 -3.19 11.21 63.86
C SER A 675 -3.31 12.14 65.06
N PRO A 676 -4.43 12.88 65.21
CA PRO A 676 -4.63 13.75 66.35
C PRO A 676 -4.74 12.95 67.65
N HIS A 677 -3.94 13.33 68.65
CA HIS A 677 -4.02 12.85 70.01
C HIS A 677 -4.54 13.96 70.93
N LEU A 678 -5.63 13.66 71.64
CA LEU A 678 -6.27 14.59 72.57
C LEU A 678 -5.82 14.30 74.00
N SER A 679 -5.26 15.28 74.69
CA SER A 679 -4.88 15.16 76.09
C SER A 679 -5.31 16.37 76.93
N GLY A 680 -5.75 16.10 78.16
CA GLY A 680 -6.14 17.11 79.14
C GLY A 680 -5.42 16.85 80.46
N SER A 681 -4.93 17.90 81.12
CA SER A 681 -4.30 17.79 82.42
C SER A 681 -4.48 19.03 83.26
N SER A 682 -4.62 18.85 84.57
CA SER A 682 -4.66 19.97 85.52
C SER A 682 -3.84 19.69 86.76
N SER A 683 -3.43 20.77 87.43
CA SER A 683 -2.77 20.71 88.73
C SER A 683 -3.32 21.78 89.66
N ILE A 684 -3.50 21.40 90.92
CA ILE A 684 -4.03 22.27 91.98
C ILE A 684 -3.07 22.16 93.16
N ALA A 685 -2.34 23.24 93.45
CA ALA A 685 -1.26 23.23 94.45
C ALA A 685 -1.76 23.05 95.89
N GLY A 686 -3.01 23.46 96.16
CA GLY A 686 -3.60 23.39 97.49
C GLY A 686 -5.10 23.67 97.44
N LEU A 687 -5.85 22.96 98.29
CA LEU A 687 -7.28 23.16 98.49
C LEU A 687 -7.60 23.10 99.99
N SER A 688 -8.35 24.06 100.50
CA SER A 688 -8.94 23.97 101.83
C SER A 688 -10.42 24.36 101.84
N ILE A 689 -11.20 23.67 102.67
CA ILE A 689 -12.63 23.94 102.86
C ILE A 689 -12.85 24.27 104.34
N ASN A 690 -13.32 25.49 104.61
CA ASN A 690 -13.46 26.05 105.96
C ASN A 690 -12.16 25.95 106.78
N GLY A 691 -11.00 26.11 106.13
CA GLY A 691 -9.67 25.99 106.73
C GLY A 691 -9.17 24.56 106.95
N VAL A 692 -9.92 23.54 106.51
CA VAL A 692 -9.49 22.13 106.53
C VAL A 692 -8.83 21.79 105.19
N PRO A 693 -7.54 21.42 105.16
CA PRO A 693 -6.87 21.05 103.92
C PRO A 693 -7.43 19.74 103.35
N ILE A 694 -7.55 19.69 102.02
CA ILE A 694 -7.95 18.52 101.25
C ILE A 694 -6.77 18.14 100.35
N GLU A 695 -6.38 16.87 100.35
CA GLU A 695 -5.37 16.38 99.41
C GLU A 695 -5.97 16.35 97.99
N VAL A 696 -5.27 16.98 97.05
CA VAL A 696 -5.66 17.00 95.63
C VAL A 696 -4.60 16.24 94.84
N GLY A 697 -5.04 15.23 94.10
CA GLY A 697 -4.21 14.47 93.16
C GLY A 697 -4.41 14.96 91.72
N ALA A 698 -4.00 14.13 90.76
CA ALA A 698 -4.29 14.34 89.33
C ALA A 698 -5.65 13.72 88.93
N ASP A 699 -6.17 12.76 89.70
CA ASP A 699 -7.43 12.09 89.40
C ASP A 699 -8.64 13.03 89.64
N PRO A 700 -9.78 12.79 88.95
CA PRO A 700 -11.03 13.52 89.21
C PRO A 700 -11.53 13.31 90.64
N ILE A 701 -11.95 14.40 91.30
CA ILE A 701 -12.49 14.36 92.67
C ILE A 701 -13.78 15.17 92.74
N SER A 702 -14.87 14.56 93.23
CA SER A 702 -16.14 15.24 93.51
C SER A 702 -16.38 15.35 95.01
N ILE A 703 -16.50 16.58 95.52
CA ILE A 703 -16.73 16.88 96.94
C ILE A 703 -18.14 17.47 97.10
N PRO A 704 -19.07 16.76 97.76
CA PRO A 704 -20.40 17.30 98.02
C PRO A 704 -20.33 18.43 99.05
N LEU A 705 -21.00 19.54 98.75
CA LEU A 705 -21.06 20.75 99.56
C LEU A 705 -22.52 21.13 99.84
N ILE A 706 -22.73 22.01 100.82
CA ILE A 706 -24.06 22.54 101.14
C ILE A 706 -24.67 23.38 100.01
N ILE A 707 -23.85 23.84 99.06
CA ILE A 707 -24.26 24.68 97.94
C ILE A 707 -24.25 23.96 96.58
N GLY A 708 -23.83 22.70 96.53
CA GLY A 708 -23.57 22.01 95.27
C GLY A 708 -22.48 20.95 95.36
N THR A 709 -21.80 20.67 94.26
CA THR A 709 -20.68 19.72 94.20
C THR A 709 -19.44 20.42 93.63
N LEU A 710 -18.34 20.39 94.37
CA LEU A 710 -17.04 20.85 93.88
C LEU A 710 -16.34 19.69 93.18
N ASN A 711 -16.18 19.78 91.87
CA ASN A 711 -15.44 18.85 91.03
C ASN A 711 -14.05 19.42 90.74
N LEU A 712 -13.04 18.57 90.84
CA LEU A 712 -11.64 18.90 90.56
C LEU A 712 -11.13 17.96 89.46
N ASN A 713 -10.25 18.48 88.60
CA ASN A 713 -9.61 17.74 87.51
C ASN A 713 -10.59 17.00 86.60
N ASP A 714 -11.64 17.68 86.15
CA ASP A 714 -12.63 17.11 85.24
C ASP A 714 -12.13 17.20 83.79
N THR A 715 -12.06 16.05 83.11
CA THR A 715 -11.66 15.94 81.71
C THR A 715 -12.82 15.36 80.91
N VAL A 716 -13.33 16.14 79.96
CA VAL A 716 -14.35 15.70 79.03
C VAL A 716 -13.72 15.57 77.65
N THR A 717 -13.66 14.35 77.14
CA THR A 717 -13.11 14.04 75.81
C THR A 717 -14.21 13.49 74.91
N THR A 718 -14.37 14.08 73.73
CA THR A 718 -15.14 13.53 72.60
C THR A 718 -14.18 12.98 71.55
N ASP A 719 -14.70 12.53 70.40
CA ASP A 719 -13.87 12.03 69.30
C ASP A 719 -12.92 13.10 68.74
N ASN A 720 -13.22 14.39 68.91
CA ASN A 720 -12.48 15.50 68.30
C ASN A 720 -12.22 16.70 69.22
N SER A 721 -12.53 16.59 70.51
CA SER A 721 -12.38 17.67 71.48
C SER A 721 -11.96 17.13 72.84
N VAL A 722 -11.09 17.87 73.53
CA VAL A 722 -10.82 17.69 74.96
C VAL A 722 -11.03 19.01 75.68
N THR A 723 -11.88 18.98 76.70
CA THR A 723 -12.10 20.09 77.64
C THR A 723 -11.58 19.69 79.02
N GLN A 724 -10.58 20.40 79.51
CA GLN A 724 -10.02 20.26 80.83
C GLN A 724 -10.51 21.38 81.75
N ARG A 725 -11.21 21.00 82.81
CA ARG A 725 -11.62 21.91 83.89
C ARG A 725 -10.88 21.55 85.16
N ALA A 726 -9.99 22.43 85.59
CA ALA A 726 -9.27 22.20 86.83
C ALA A 726 -10.22 22.25 88.03
N VAL A 727 -11.11 23.24 88.10
CA VAL A 727 -12.10 23.37 89.18
C VAL A 727 -13.47 23.75 88.62
N PHE A 728 -14.47 22.94 88.95
CA PHE A 728 -15.85 23.11 88.52
C PHE A 728 -16.81 22.95 89.70
N LEU A 729 -17.48 24.03 90.12
CA LEU A 729 -18.48 23.99 91.17
C LEU A 729 -19.88 24.06 90.55
N ASP A 730 -20.54 22.91 90.53
CA ASP A 730 -21.93 22.74 90.09
C ASP A 730 -22.85 23.14 91.25
N THR A 731 -23.65 24.18 91.07
CA THR A 731 -24.65 24.62 92.07
C THR A 731 -26.04 24.63 91.46
N LEU A 732 -27.08 24.60 92.31
CA LEU A 732 -28.48 24.63 91.88
C LEU A 732 -28.89 25.89 91.09
N LEU A 733 -28.09 26.96 91.10
CA LEU A 733 -28.44 28.26 90.51
C LEU A 733 -27.50 28.72 89.39
N THR A 734 -26.23 28.33 89.44
CA THR A 734 -25.21 28.69 88.44
C THR A 734 -24.01 27.78 88.57
N ASP A 735 -23.35 27.54 87.46
CA ASP A 735 -22.05 26.90 87.47
C ASP A 735 -20.96 27.94 87.72
N VAL A 736 -19.88 27.47 88.34
CA VAL A 736 -18.61 28.21 88.43
C VAL A 736 -17.52 27.34 87.85
N ILE A 737 -16.88 27.82 86.79
CA ILE A 737 -15.71 27.14 86.22
C ILE A 737 -14.50 28.02 86.49
N ILE A 738 -13.43 27.45 87.03
CA ILE A 738 -12.16 28.12 87.28
C ILE A 738 -11.08 27.33 86.54
N ALA A 739 -10.41 28.01 85.61
CA ALA A 739 -9.45 27.44 84.68
C ALA A 739 -10.02 26.28 83.83
N GLU A 740 -10.65 26.65 82.72
CA GLU A 740 -11.05 25.78 81.62
C GLU A 740 -10.06 25.95 80.46
N ALA A 741 -9.55 24.84 79.94
CA ALA A 741 -8.78 24.79 78.72
C ALA A 741 -9.48 23.80 77.78
N GLN A 742 -9.58 24.15 76.51
CA GLN A 742 -10.22 23.32 75.48
C GLN A 742 -9.33 23.28 74.24
N ALA A 743 -9.15 22.09 73.68
CA ALA A 743 -8.48 21.89 72.40
C ALA A 743 -9.31 20.92 71.55
N ASN A 744 -9.48 21.24 70.28
CA ASN A 744 -10.32 20.56 69.33
C ASN A 744 -9.57 20.43 67.99
N PHE A 745 -10.04 19.52 67.16
CA PHE A 745 -9.77 19.53 65.73
C PHE A 745 -11.05 19.29 64.94
N GLU A 746 -11.08 19.78 63.71
CA GLU A 746 -12.18 19.53 62.79
C GLU A 746 -11.68 19.51 61.34
N GLY A 747 -12.40 18.78 60.48
CA GLY A 747 -12.16 18.78 59.06
C GLY A 747 -12.61 20.09 58.40
N THR A 748 -12.08 20.35 57.21
CA THR A 748 -12.48 21.50 56.37
C THR A 748 -13.88 21.31 55.77
N SER A 749 -14.34 22.28 54.98
CA SER A 749 -15.60 22.14 54.23
C SER A 749 -15.54 21.12 53.10
N VAL A 750 -14.37 20.92 52.47
CA VAL A 750 -14.16 19.95 51.39
C VAL A 750 -14.01 18.55 51.98
N HIS A 751 -13.32 18.44 53.13
CA HIS A 751 -13.12 17.20 53.87
C HIS A 751 -13.72 17.24 55.29
N PRO A 752 -15.06 17.12 55.46
CA PRO A 752 -15.71 17.21 56.77
C PRO A 752 -15.28 16.14 57.79
N SER A 753 -14.70 15.04 57.32
CA SER A 753 -14.14 13.97 58.16
C SER A 753 -12.62 14.04 58.30
N GLY A 754 -11.99 15.05 57.74
CA GLY A 754 -10.55 15.28 57.79
C GLY A 754 -10.06 15.77 59.15
N ASN A 755 -8.76 15.98 59.26
CA ASN A 755 -8.08 16.43 60.47
C ASN A 755 -6.75 17.14 60.15
N PRO A 756 -6.23 17.99 61.03
CA PRO A 756 -5.03 18.79 60.77
C PRO A 756 -3.73 17.99 60.65
N CYS A 757 -3.75 16.67 60.85
CA CYS A 757 -2.57 15.82 60.78
C CYS A 757 -2.43 15.07 59.44
N GLU A 758 -3.36 15.27 58.52
CA GLU A 758 -3.43 14.63 57.21
C GLU A 758 -3.56 15.68 56.09
N VAL A 759 -3.17 15.28 54.88
CA VAL A 759 -3.49 15.94 53.62
C VAL A 759 -4.41 15.00 52.85
#